data_AF-S0FF24-F1
#
_entry.id   AF-S0FF24-F1
#
_cell.length_a   1.000
_cell.length_b   1.000
_cell.length_c   1.000
_cell.angle_alpha   90.00
_cell.angle_beta   90.00
_cell.angle_gamma   90.00
#
_symmetry.space_group_name_H-M   'P 1'
#
loop_
_entity.id
_entity.type
_entity.pdbx_description
1 polymer ?
#
loop_
_entity_poly.entity_id
_entity_poly.type
_entity_poly.pdbx_seq_one_letter_code
_entity_poly.pdbx_strand_id
1 'polypeptide(L)'
;MKRRIIKFAFILIVILICSNSVFAEINVNHSQQSIFTEEKRIRIESWINSCMKEGKIPGLSVVIVDGDKTIYKKGFGYSNCKTKNPVTAETLFELGSTSKAFTALGILKLEKDGKINLNDPVNKYIPWFSMRYTGNHKGEKINGYVNITLKQLLYHSSGVPFSSIGDIPIDESDDALEKTIRTQVDKELDFYPGDKFLYATINYDILGLVIQNVSHMPYEEYIQKNILDVLGLKNTYLFRNTEDKHNLANGYKVGFLRPVEYNAPVYRGNTPAGYIITNAEDLAEWIRIQLGTEDSIKFDKSVIQFSHMPDRTVSPGVDGSSYACGWFVFQDGGGIISHGGSNPNFSSFILFRPQEKFGIGILANLDSSYTKGIADGIYNIIQGENPKNNIHDKYITIDNTSSIVALISLLVALVTVYLLLVLLLQIIKKERKCIENLKGIITKLLFLLFFLTGFGYCIYRISDIIYWELPWSFIKVWAPSSLLTSIIILFVTVMLFCTYFMLTTIFTRKNDKTLFVIVALSVSSGFGNAIIIFVVNEALNRTDSFQFGLLLYFIMGMVLYVYGQRIVRKRLLFLTSNVVYDMRIDMIKEILKSSYEKIEQMENGKIHSGLNNDTEAISNFANVIVSAVSSLVTLICCFIYLGVINIYGLFVSILVIFSAAGLYFAMGRYANKLWEETRDLQNIFFKFINSLTNGLKELKINNKKQAGFVNDMQESCKEYRDKRIKGDLGFANVFVVGELLFTIVIGVVAFVFPIVFKDIQTSSLKDYVFIFLYMTGPVHGVLNSIPQLINARISYRRLNGLMKELESFETVNTVREDVFLTDRFSLELNDIEYTYKNNNSDFFKVGPINWTFQSGEITFITGGNGSGKSTLAKLLTGLYMPDKGGITLNKDNIQPEELRQCYSTIFSDYFLFDKLYGIGQTDENKIDELLKVLHINDKLSIDNDIFSTTKLSSGQRKRLALLVSYLEDKKIYLFDEWASDQDPEFRRLFYEVLLPELRDKNKCIIAISHDDRYFSCADKVIKLEMGQII
;
A
#
# COMPACT_ATOMS: atom_id res chain seq x y z
N MET A 1 -6.44 -10.99 -35.17
CA MET A 1 -5.88 -11.02 -33.79
C MET A 1 -6.34 -12.23 -32.96
N LYS A 2 -7.61 -12.65 -33.02
CA LYS A 2 -8.16 -13.80 -32.24
C LYS A 2 -7.38 -15.13 -32.35
N ARG A 3 -6.79 -15.46 -33.52
CA ARG A 3 -6.04 -16.72 -33.72
C ARG A 3 -4.63 -16.76 -33.11
N ARG A 4 -4.02 -15.62 -32.76
CA ARG A 4 -2.65 -15.58 -32.19
C ARG A 4 -2.62 -15.71 -30.67
N ILE A 5 -3.64 -15.18 -29.98
CA ILE A 5 -3.75 -15.26 -28.51
C ILE A 5 -4.12 -16.70 -28.07
N ILE A 6 -5.03 -17.36 -28.79
CA ILE A 6 -5.38 -18.77 -28.53
C ILE A 6 -4.18 -19.70 -28.77
N LYS A 7 -3.38 -19.45 -29.82
CA LYS A 7 -2.14 -20.20 -30.06
C LYS A 7 -1.09 -19.97 -28.96
N PHE A 8 -0.98 -18.77 -28.41
CA PHE A 8 -0.02 -18.48 -27.34
C PHE A 8 -0.41 -19.14 -26.00
N ALA A 9 -1.71 -19.12 -25.65
CA ALA A 9 -2.22 -19.82 -24.48
C ALA A 9 -2.13 -21.35 -24.61
N PHE A 10 -2.38 -21.89 -25.81
CA PHE A 10 -2.25 -23.33 -26.07
C PHE A 10 -0.78 -23.79 -26.05
N ILE A 11 0.15 -22.98 -26.56
CA ILE A 11 1.59 -23.27 -26.49
C ILE A 11 2.10 -23.22 -25.04
N LEU A 12 1.61 -22.29 -24.20
CA LEU A 12 1.99 -22.24 -22.79
C LEU A 12 1.50 -23.48 -22.00
N ILE A 13 0.28 -23.95 -22.31
CA ILE A 13 -0.31 -25.16 -21.71
C ILE A 13 0.41 -26.43 -22.18
N VAL A 14 0.82 -26.49 -23.45
CA VAL A 14 1.59 -27.62 -24.00
C VAL A 14 3.02 -27.67 -23.46
N ILE A 15 3.66 -26.51 -23.23
CA ILE A 15 5.00 -26.44 -22.61
C ILE A 15 4.96 -26.86 -21.14
N LEU A 16 3.85 -26.61 -20.43
CA LEU A 16 3.63 -27.05 -19.04
C LEU A 16 3.27 -28.55 -18.91
N ILE A 17 2.81 -29.19 -19.99
CA ILE A 17 2.43 -30.62 -20.00
C ILE A 17 3.59 -31.51 -20.49
N CYS A 18 4.62 -30.95 -21.14
CA CYS A 18 5.74 -31.71 -21.70
C CYS A 18 7.00 -31.81 -20.82
N SER A 19 6.99 -31.36 -19.57
CA SER A 19 8.12 -31.52 -18.64
C SER A 19 7.85 -32.57 -17.58
N ASN A 20 7.64 -33.82 -17.98
CA ASN A 20 7.72 -34.96 -17.06
C ASN A 20 8.19 -36.23 -17.77
N SER A 21 9.13 -36.92 -17.12
CA SER A 21 9.79 -38.20 -17.47
C SER A 21 10.91 -38.02 -18.51
N VAL A 22 12.17 -38.35 -18.24
CA VAL A 22 12.69 -39.67 -17.86
C VAL A 22 13.94 -39.50 -16.98
N PHE A 23 13.96 -40.11 -15.80
CA PHE A 23 15.21 -40.53 -15.17
C PHE A 23 15.18 -42.06 -15.11
N ALA A 24 16.11 -42.67 -15.82
CA ALA A 24 16.35 -44.11 -15.79
C ALA A 24 17.12 -44.45 -14.51
N GLU A 25 16.60 -45.40 -13.75
CA GLU A 25 17.35 -46.06 -12.67
C GLU A 25 18.51 -46.86 -13.29
N ILE A 26 19.73 -46.49 -12.92
CA ILE A 26 20.91 -47.33 -13.14
C ILE A 26 21.10 -48.10 -11.83
N ASN A 27 20.76 -49.39 -11.85
CA ASN A 27 21.19 -50.33 -10.82
C ASN A 27 22.70 -50.51 -10.95
N VAL A 28 23.46 -49.93 -10.02
CA VAL A 28 24.87 -50.26 -9.80
C VAL A 28 24.95 -51.20 -8.60
N ASN A 29 25.42 -52.41 -8.84
CA ASN A 29 25.82 -53.35 -7.80
C ASN A 29 26.90 -52.70 -6.91
N HIS A 30 26.58 -52.51 -5.62
CA HIS A 30 27.54 -52.09 -4.62
C HIS A 30 28.51 -53.24 -4.30
N SER A 31 29.76 -53.09 -4.73
CA SER A 31 30.89 -53.75 -4.07
C SER A 31 31.27 -52.92 -2.83
N GLN A 32 31.55 -53.61 -1.72
CA GLN A 32 32.06 -53.03 -0.48
C GLN A 32 33.43 -52.37 -0.73
N GLN A 33 33.44 -51.07 -0.99
CA GLN A 33 34.59 -50.18 -0.81
C GLN A 33 34.35 -49.27 0.40
N SER A 34 35.43 -48.84 1.06
CA SER A 34 35.37 -48.17 2.37
C SER A 34 34.34 -47.03 2.40
N ILE A 35 33.47 -47.06 3.42
CA ILE A 35 32.27 -46.21 3.56
C ILE A 35 32.62 -44.71 3.52
N PHE A 36 33.84 -44.35 3.93
CA PHE A 36 34.37 -42.99 3.96
C PHE A 36 35.55 -42.83 2.97
N THR A 37 35.27 -42.32 1.75
CA THR A 37 36.30 -41.98 0.76
C THR A 37 36.73 -40.51 0.90
N GLU A 38 37.92 -40.15 0.41
CA GLU A 38 38.39 -38.75 0.43
C GLU A 38 37.44 -37.82 -0.35
N GLU A 39 36.80 -38.33 -1.41
CA GLU A 39 35.76 -37.61 -2.15
C GLU A 39 34.53 -37.29 -1.27
N LYS A 40 34.01 -38.27 -0.52
CA LYS A 40 32.89 -38.06 0.42
C LYS A 40 33.28 -37.06 1.52
N ARG A 41 34.52 -37.15 2.03
CA ARG A 41 35.04 -36.19 3.02
C ARG A 41 35.03 -34.76 2.49
N ILE A 42 35.55 -34.53 1.28
CA ILE A 42 35.55 -33.19 0.66
C ILE A 42 34.12 -32.67 0.48
N ARG A 43 33.19 -33.53 0.04
CA ARG A 43 31.76 -33.17 -0.08
C ARG A 43 31.13 -32.80 1.27
N ILE A 44 31.42 -33.57 2.32
CA ILE A 44 30.95 -33.30 3.70
C ILE A 44 31.52 -31.96 4.19
N GLU A 45 32.82 -31.72 4.06
CA GLU A 45 33.44 -30.48 4.51
C GLU A 45 32.91 -29.25 3.73
N SER A 46 32.67 -29.39 2.43
CA SER A 46 32.03 -28.35 1.62
C SER A 46 30.61 -28.05 2.10
N TRP A 47 29.81 -29.09 2.37
CA TRP A 47 28.45 -28.95 2.90
C TRP A 47 28.42 -28.26 4.27
N ILE A 48 29.29 -28.68 5.19
CA ILE A 48 29.45 -28.07 6.52
C ILE A 48 29.78 -26.58 6.39
N ASN A 49 30.77 -26.22 5.58
CA ASN A 49 31.17 -24.82 5.39
C ASN A 49 30.04 -23.97 4.79
N SER A 50 29.25 -24.52 3.86
CA SER A 50 28.07 -23.83 3.31
C SER A 50 27.03 -23.57 4.40
N CYS A 51 26.68 -24.62 5.17
CA CYS A 51 25.74 -24.52 6.28
C CYS A 51 26.20 -23.54 7.37
N MET A 52 27.49 -23.53 7.71
CA MET A 52 28.05 -22.56 8.66
C MET A 52 27.88 -21.12 8.18
N LYS A 53 28.15 -20.86 6.89
CA LYS A 53 28.06 -19.53 6.30
C LYS A 53 26.62 -19.03 6.23
N GLU A 54 25.68 -19.90 5.88
CA GLU A 54 24.25 -19.58 5.81
C GLU A 54 23.65 -19.44 7.21
N GLY A 55 23.91 -20.42 8.08
CA GLY A 55 23.48 -20.47 9.49
C GLY A 55 24.16 -19.46 10.41
N LYS A 56 25.15 -18.72 9.91
CA LYS A 56 25.99 -17.77 10.68
C LYS A 56 26.68 -18.42 11.89
N ILE A 57 26.92 -19.73 11.85
CA ILE A 57 27.51 -20.50 12.93
C ILE A 57 29.01 -20.17 13.02
N PRO A 58 29.49 -19.59 14.12
CA PRO A 58 30.89 -19.19 14.22
C PRO A 58 31.86 -20.35 14.39
N GLY A 59 31.48 -21.36 15.18
CA GLY A 59 32.26 -22.55 15.45
C GLY A 59 31.37 -23.77 15.70
N LEU A 60 31.79 -24.92 15.17
CA LEU A 60 31.11 -26.19 15.39
C LEU A 60 32.08 -27.36 15.42
N SER A 61 31.65 -28.46 16.01
CA SER A 61 32.37 -29.73 16.02
C SER A 61 31.48 -30.84 15.47
N VAL A 62 32.07 -31.73 14.66
CA VAL A 62 31.38 -32.84 14.00
C VAL A 62 32.05 -34.15 14.36
N VAL A 63 31.22 -35.14 14.67
CA VAL A 63 31.58 -36.53 14.92
C VAL A 63 30.77 -37.44 14.01
N ILE A 64 31.43 -38.42 13.39
CA ILE A 64 30.78 -39.50 12.63
C ILE A 64 31.35 -40.83 13.13
N VAL A 65 30.46 -41.72 13.53
CA VAL A 65 30.75 -43.07 14.03
C VAL A 65 30.17 -44.09 13.07
N ASP A 66 30.96 -45.10 12.73
CA ASP A 66 30.58 -46.22 11.89
C ASP A 66 31.14 -47.51 12.50
N GLY A 67 30.24 -48.40 12.91
CA GLY A 67 30.57 -49.58 13.70
C GLY A 67 31.15 -49.21 15.07
N ASP A 68 32.32 -49.79 15.36
CA ASP A 68 33.13 -49.56 16.56
C ASP A 68 34.10 -48.38 16.42
N LYS A 69 34.13 -47.70 15.25
CA LYS A 69 35.14 -46.67 14.93
C LYS A 69 34.54 -45.28 14.79
N THR A 70 35.26 -44.30 15.32
CA THR A 70 35.03 -42.89 14.95
C THR A 70 35.76 -42.63 13.63
N ILE A 71 35.01 -42.55 12.53
CA ILE A 71 35.55 -42.37 11.18
C ILE A 71 35.80 -40.90 10.83
N TYR A 72 35.18 -39.98 11.56
CA TYR A 72 35.39 -38.54 11.40
C TYR A 72 35.21 -37.81 12.73
N LYS A 73 36.17 -36.94 13.07
CA LYS A 73 36.11 -36.06 14.24
C LYS A 73 36.86 -34.77 13.91
N LYS A 74 36.15 -33.65 13.75
CA LYS A 74 36.78 -32.37 13.34
C LYS A 74 36.02 -31.16 13.86
N GLY A 75 36.77 -30.18 14.35
CA GLY A 75 36.29 -28.83 14.66
C GLY A 75 36.40 -27.89 13.45
N PHE A 76 35.44 -26.97 13.33
CA PHE A 76 35.34 -25.96 12.28
C PHE A 76 35.12 -24.59 12.88
N GLY A 77 35.67 -23.56 12.25
CA GLY A 77 35.51 -22.18 12.69
C GLY A 77 36.19 -21.90 14.04
N TYR A 78 35.58 -21.03 14.84
CA TYR A 78 36.19 -20.49 16.05
C TYR A 78 35.34 -20.73 17.30
N SER A 79 35.99 -21.22 18.36
CA SER A 79 35.40 -21.27 19.71
C SER A 79 35.26 -19.87 20.30
N ASN A 80 36.11 -18.93 19.87
CA ASN A 80 36.01 -17.50 20.17
C ASN A 80 36.41 -16.66 18.95
N CYS A 81 35.47 -15.89 18.40
CA CYS A 81 35.68 -15.04 17.22
C CYS A 81 36.58 -13.83 17.46
N LYS A 82 36.67 -13.30 18.69
CA LYS A 82 37.50 -12.14 19.02
C LYS A 82 38.97 -12.52 19.05
N THR A 83 39.31 -13.62 19.72
CA THR A 83 40.69 -14.13 19.79
C THR A 83 41.06 -15.03 18.62
N LYS A 84 40.06 -15.47 17.83
CA LYS A 84 40.19 -16.44 16.72
C LYS A 84 40.74 -17.80 17.18
N ASN A 85 40.40 -18.22 18.39
CA ASN A 85 40.72 -19.57 18.86
C ASN A 85 39.94 -20.59 18.03
N PRO A 86 40.59 -21.58 17.40
CA PRO A 86 39.90 -22.59 16.60
C PRO A 86 39.07 -23.53 17.48
N VAL A 87 38.00 -24.09 16.91
CA VAL A 87 37.32 -25.24 17.54
C VAL A 87 38.21 -26.48 17.38
N THR A 88 38.44 -27.19 18.48
CA THR A 88 39.14 -28.48 18.55
C THR A 88 38.19 -29.60 18.96
N ALA A 89 38.66 -30.86 18.94
CA ALA A 89 37.88 -31.98 19.44
C ALA A 89 37.58 -31.89 20.95
N GLU A 90 38.42 -31.17 21.70
CA GLU A 90 38.30 -30.97 23.16
C GLU A 90 37.45 -29.75 23.52
N THR A 91 37.08 -28.92 22.55
CA THR A 91 36.25 -27.73 22.80
C THR A 91 34.89 -28.17 23.34
N LEU A 92 34.49 -27.57 24.46
CA LEU A 92 33.26 -27.89 25.16
C LEU A 92 32.10 -27.04 24.60
N PHE A 93 30.93 -27.67 24.51
CA PHE A 93 29.66 -27.07 24.07
C PHE A 93 28.53 -27.52 24.98
N GLU A 94 27.51 -26.68 25.14
CA GLU A 94 26.27 -27.11 25.77
C GLU A 94 25.45 -27.96 24.81
N LEU A 95 24.92 -29.05 25.34
CA LEU A 95 24.11 -30.00 24.59
C LEU A 95 22.70 -29.50 24.33
N GLY A 96 22.15 -28.60 25.16
CA GLY A 96 20.72 -28.32 25.07
C GLY A 96 19.91 -29.58 25.37
N SER A 97 18.76 -29.72 24.72
CA SER A 97 17.80 -30.80 24.99
C SER A 97 18.28 -32.24 24.76
N THR A 98 19.41 -32.47 24.10
CA THR A 98 20.02 -33.82 24.03
C THR A 98 20.51 -34.30 25.40
N SER A 99 20.62 -33.40 26.39
CA SER A 99 20.84 -33.72 27.81
C SER A 99 19.80 -34.68 28.39
N LYS A 100 18.56 -34.65 27.89
CA LYS A 100 17.43 -35.46 28.37
C LYS A 100 17.70 -36.96 28.32
N ALA A 101 18.47 -37.42 27.34
CA ALA A 101 18.82 -38.82 27.22
C ALA A 101 19.62 -39.33 28.44
N PHE A 102 20.49 -38.49 29.02
CA PHE A 102 21.24 -38.84 30.24
C PHE A 102 20.33 -38.94 31.46
N THR A 103 19.43 -37.98 31.64
CA THR A 103 18.40 -37.99 32.71
C THR A 103 17.49 -39.20 32.60
N ALA A 104 17.08 -39.55 31.37
CA ALA A 104 16.27 -40.73 31.12
C ALA A 104 17.01 -42.02 31.52
N LEU A 105 18.30 -42.17 31.18
CA LEU A 105 19.09 -43.31 31.67
C LEU A 105 19.17 -43.33 33.20
N GLY A 106 19.25 -42.17 33.85
CA GLY A 106 19.18 -42.06 35.32
C GLY A 106 17.90 -42.64 35.90
N ILE A 107 16.74 -42.29 35.34
CA ILE A 107 15.42 -42.82 35.74
C ILE A 107 15.32 -44.32 35.46
N LEU A 108 15.66 -44.76 34.25
CA LEU A 108 15.57 -46.17 33.86
C LEU A 108 16.51 -47.04 34.71
N LYS A 109 17.67 -46.52 35.10
CA LYS A 109 18.57 -47.18 36.06
C LYS A 109 17.92 -47.31 37.44
N LEU A 110 17.27 -46.28 37.96
CA LEU A 110 16.55 -46.37 39.24
C LEU A 110 15.41 -47.40 39.19
N GLU A 111 14.70 -47.51 38.08
CA GLU A 111 13.66 -48.54 37.89
C GLU A 111 14.29 -49.94 37.88
N LYS A 112 15.38 -50.13 37.12
CA LYS A 112 16.11 -51.39 37.05
C LYS A 112 16.66 -51.83 38.41
N ASP A 113 17.14 -50.88 39.21
CA ASP A 113 17.62 -51.08 40.57
C ASP A 113 16.46 -51.32 41.57
N GLY A 114 15.21 -51.33 41.11
CA GLY A 114 14.01 -51.58 41.92
C GLY A 114 13.61 -50.43 42.85
N LYS A 115 14.18 -49.23 42.67
CA LYS A 115 13.94 -48.07 43.53
C LYS A 115 12.69 -47.28 43.16
N ILE A 116 12.26 -47.37 41.89
CA ILE A 116 11.04 -46.74 41.39
C ILE A 116 10.27 -47.68 40.45
N ASN A 117 9.02 -47.36 40.15
CA ASN A 117 8.25 -47.96 39.05
C ASN A 117 7.78 -46.85 38.10
N LEU A 118 7.93 -47.01 36.78
CA LEU A 118 7.53 -45.96 35.83
C LEU A 118 6.04 -45.62 35.86
N ASN A 119 5.18 -46.54 36.29
CA ASN A 119 3.75 -46.29 36.42
C ASN A 119 3.36 -45.61 37.74
N ASP A 120 4.33 -45.40 38.64
CA ASP A 120 4.06 -44.65 39.87
C ASP A 120 3.70 -43.18 39.56
N PRO A 121 2.78 -42.59 40.34
CA PRO A 121 2.52 -41.17 40.24
C PRO A 121 3.69 -40.36 40.83
N VAL A 122 3.98 -39.21 40.23
CA VAL A 122 5.09 -38.32 40.63
C VAL A 122 5.01 -37.91 42.10
N ASN A 123 3.79 -37.68 42.60
CA ASN A 123 3.56 -37.28 44.00
C ASN A 123 3.99 -38.34 45.03
N LYS A 124 4.22 -39.59 44.62
CA LYS A 124 4.84 -40.61 45.48
C LYS A 124 6.27 -40.22 45.88
N TYR A 125 7.01 -39.54 45.00
CA TYR A 125 8.41 -39.15 45.18
C TYR A 125 8.58 -37.66 45.48
N ILE A 126 7.59 -36.85 45.12
CA ILE A 126 7.52 -35.41 45.39
C ILE A 126 6.14 -35.11 46.01
N PRO A 127 5.92 -35.34 47.31
CA PRO A 127 4.59 -35.32 47.93
C PRO A 127 3.77 -34.03 47.74
N TRP A 128 4.43 -32.90 47.56
CA TRP A 128 3.80 -31.59 47.38
C TRP A 128 3.53 -31.24 45.91
N PHE A 129 3.93 -32.07 44.95
CA PHE A 129 3.72 -31.80 43.52
C PHE A 129 2.30 -32.16 43.08
N SER A 130 1.57 -31.17 42.55
CA SER A 130 0.20 -31.32 42.06
C SER A 130 -0.08 -30.37 40.90
N MET A 131 -0.75 -30.87 39.86
CA MET A 131 -1.20 -30.08 38.70
C MET A 131 -2.68 -30.33 38.43
N ARG A 132 -3.35 -29.35 37.80
CA ARG A 132 -4.79 -29.35 37.58
C ARG A 132 -5.14 -29.69 36.14
N TYR A 133 -6.30 -30.30 35.94
CA TYR A 133 -6.89 -30.45 34.62
C TYR A 133 -8.37 -30.07 34.66
N THR A 134 -8.78 -29.25 33.69
CA THR A 134 -10.16 -28.82 33.50
C THR A 134 -10.59 -29.19 32.09
N GLY A 135 -11.46 -30.20 31.95
CA GLY A 135 -11.88 -30.66 30.62
C GLY A 135 -12.69 -31.95 30.66
N ASN A 136 -13.00 -32.48 29.48
CA ASN A 136 -13.69 -33.77 29.36
C ASN A 136 -12.66 -34.85 29.02
N HIS A 137 -12.60 -35.91 29.83
CA HIS A 137 -11.78 -37.09 29.56
C HIS A 137 -12.65 -38.34 29.70
N LYS A 138 -12.65 -39.20 28.68
CA LYS A 138 -13.45 -40.46 28.63
C LYS A 138 -14.94 -40.30 28.98
N GLY A 139 -15.53 -39.15 28.62
CA GLY A 139 -16.95 -38.86 28.87
C GLY A 139 -17.25 -38.25 30.25
N GLU A 140 -16.25 -38.09 31.11
CA GLU A 140 -16.37 -37.43 32.41
C GLU A 140 -15.79 -36.02 32.38
N LYS A 141 -16.48 -35.06 33.00
CA LYS A 141 -15.98 -33.70 33.16
C LYS A 141 -15.14 -33.62 34.42
N ILE A 142 -13.85 -33.38 34.25
CA ILE A 142 -12.87 -33.26 35.32
C ILE A 142 -12.58 -31.77 35.55
N ASN A 143 -12.53 -31.37 36.82
CA ASN A 143 -12.04 -30.06 37.26
C ASN A 143 -11.37 -30.24 38.62
N GLY A 144 -10.08 -30.57 38.60
CA GLY A 144 -9.34 -30.88 39.82
C GLY A 144 -7.91 -31.33 39.57
N TYR A 145 -7.27 -31.80 40.63
CA TYR A 145 -5.92 -32.36 40.55
C TYR A 145 -5.91 -33.74 39.91
N VAL A 146 -4.94 -33.98 39.04
CA VAL A 146 -4.76 -35.27 38.36
C VAL A 146 -3.35 -35.80 38.60
N ASN A 147 -3.23 -37.13 38.64
CA ASN A 147 -1.94 -37.79 38.81
C ASN A 147 -1.21 -37.89 37.46
N ILE A 148 0.05 -37.47 37.45
CA ILE A 148 0.98 -37.67 36.34
C ILE A 148 1.94 -38.79 36.75
N THR A 149 2.17 -39.76 35.86
CA THR A 149 3.12 -40.86 36.08
C THR A 149 4.52 -40.53 35.57
N LEU A 150 5.55 -41.19 36.11
CA LEU A 150 6.92 -41.03 35.62
C LEU A 150 7.06 -41.39 34.14
N LYS A 151 6.32 -42.43 33.69
CA LYS A 151 6.23 -42.84 32.29
C LYS A 151 5.72 -41.71 31.39
N GLN A 152 4.66 -41.02 31.79
CA GLN A 152 4.10 -39.90 31.02
C GLN A 152 5.06 -38.71 30.92
N LEU A 153 5.87 -38.46 31.96
CA LEU A 153 6.93 -37.45 31.88
C LEU A 153 8.02 -37.85 30.88
N LEU A 154 8.53 -39.09 30.95
CA LEU A 154 9.57 -39.61 30.07
C LEU A 154 9.18 -39.56 28.59
N TYR A 155 7.91 -39.79 28.27
CA TYR A 155 7.40 -39.83 26.90
C TYR A 155 6.74 -38.54 26.43
N HIS A 156 6.77 -37.48 27.23
CA HIS A 156 6.09 -36.21 26.92
C HIS A 156 4.59 -36.38 26.62
N SER A 157 3.91 -37.22 27.41
CA SER A 157 2.45 -37.40 27.39
C SER A 157 1.78 -36.93 28.69
N SER A 158 2.44 -36.05 29.46
CA SER A 158 1.96 -35.56 30.75
C SER A 158 0.86 -34.50 30.67
N GLY A 159 0.69 -33.83 29.53
CA GLY A 159 -0.20 -32.67 29.39
C GLY A 159 0.40 -31.36 29.90
N VAL A 160 1.64 -31.36 30.40
CA VAL A 160 2.32 -30.13 30.84
C VAL A 160 2.48 -29.18 29.66
N PRO A 161 2.05 -27.91 29.76
CA PRO A 161 2.13 -26.97 28.65
C PRO A 161 3.59 -26.70 28.22
N PHE A 162 3.81 -26.50 26.92
CA PHE A 162 5.13 -26.10 26.41
C PHE A 162 5.60 -24.75 27.01
N SER A 163 4.67 -23.82 27.25
CA SER A 163 4.94 -22.49 27.80
C SER A 163 5.58 -22.52 29.20
N SER A 164 5.50 -23.66 29.91
CA SER A 164 6.14 -23.88 31.21
C SER A 164 7.66 -23.63 31.23
N ILE A 165 8.33 -23.73 30.08
CA ILE A 165 9.75 -23.37 29.93
C ILE A 165 10.02 -21.88 30.24
N GLY A 166 9.02 -21.02 30.05
CA GLY A 166 9.09 -19.59 30.34
C GLY A 166 9.12 -19.26 31.84
N ASP A 167 8.74 -20.22 32.69
CA ASP A 167 8.68 -20.08 34.14
C ASP A 167 9.95 -20.53 34.86
N ILE A 168 10.95 -21.04 34.13
CA ILE A 168 12.20 -21.51 34.71
C ILE A 168 12.97 -20.28 35.22
N PRO A 169 13.24 -20.19 36.54
CA PRO A 169 13.95 -19.05 37.10
C PRO A 169 15.42 -19.04 36.68
N ILE A 170 15.96 -17.83 36.50
CA ILE A 170 17.41 -17.63 36.43
C ILE A 170 17.94 -17.83 37.86
N ASP A 171 18.58 -18.97 38.11
CA ASP A 171 19.08 -19.35 39.42
C ASP A 171 20.27 -20.31 39.29
N GLU A 172 21.26 -20.13 40.16
CA GLU A 172 22.49 -20.94 40.26
C GLU A 172 22.60 -21.68 41.62
N SER A 173 21.66 -21.44 42.54
CA SER A 173 21.64 -22.05 43.87
C SER A 173 21.40 -23.56 43.85
N ASP A 174 21.79 -24.26 44.92
CA ASP A 174 21.67 -25.72 45.03
C ASP A 174 20.21 -26.20 45.04
N ASP A 175 19.26 -25.36 45.46
CA ASP A 175 17.82 -25.64 45.46
C ASP A 175 17.12 -25.16 44.16
N ALA A 176 17.87 -24.71 43.15
CA ALA A 176 17.31 -24.19 41.89
C ALA A 176 16.39 -25.21 41.18
N LEU A 177 16.73 -26.50 41.20
CA LEU A 177 15.90 -27.55 40.61
C LEU A 177 14.53 -27.65 41.30
N GLU A 178 14.52 -27.65 42.64
CA GLU A 178 13.27 -27.67 43.40
C GLU A 178 12.44 -26.41 43.14
N LYS A 179 13.09 -25.23 43.13
CA LYS A 179 12.43 -23.96 42.80
C LYS A 179 11.78 -23.99 41.41
N THR A 180 12.45 -24.55 40.40
CA THR A 180 11.86 -24.73 39.06
C THR A 180 10.57 -25.56 39.12
N ILE A 181 10.56 -26.67 39.88
CA ILE A 181 9.36 -27.53 39.96
C ILE A 181 8.25 -26.85 40.77
N ARG A 182 8.60 -26.04 41.77
CA ARG A 182 7.62 -25.24 42.52
C ARG A 182 6.88 -24.23 41.66
N THR A 183 7.44 -23.75 40.55
CA THR A 183 6.73 -22.85 39.63
C THR A 183 5.61 -23.54 38.84
N GLN A 184 5.51 -24.87 38.91
CA GLN A 184 4.56 -25.69 38.16
C GLN A 184 3.40 -26.20 39.00
N VAL A 185 3.48 -26.06 40.33
CA VAL A 185 2.42 -26.46 41.25
C VAL A 185 1.15 -25.65 40.95
N ASP A 186 0.01 -26.34 40.97
CA ASP A 186 -1.34 -25.81 40.72
C ASP A 186 -1.63 -25.31 39.29
N LYS A 187 -0.67 -25.42 38.35
CA LYS A 187 -0.90 -25.05 36.95
C LYS A 187 -1.82 -26.03 36.23
N GLU A 188 -2.52 -25.52 35.23
CA GLU A 188 -3.39 -26.32 34.36
C GLU A 188 -2.60 -27.04 33.27
N LEU A 189 -3.01 -28.28 32.98
CA LEU A 189 -2.54 -29.09 31.86
C LEU A 189 -3.35 -28.79 30.60
N ASP A 190 -2.70 -28.84 29.43
CA ASP A 190 -3.34 -28.62 28.12
C ASP A 190 -4.31 -29.75 27.75
N PHE A 191 -4.03 -30.97 28.22
CA PHE A 191 -4.88 -32.15 28.04
C PHE A 191 -4.65 -33.15 29.18
N TYR A 192 -5.53 -34.15 29.28
CA TYR A 192 -5.43 -35.16 30.33
C TYR A 192 -4.20 -36.06 30.14
N PRO A 193 -3.40 -36.35 31.19
CA PRO A 193 -2.18 -37.15 31.07
C PRO A 193 -2.41 -38.49 30.35
N GLY A 194 -1.64 -38.74 29.29
CA GLY A 194 -1.70 -39.95 28.45
C GLY A 194 -2.51 -39.82 27.17
N ASP A 195 -3.24 -38.72 26.93
CA ASP A 195 -4.10 -38.59 25.75
C ASP A 195 -3.35 -38.21 24.47
N LYS A 196 -2.31 -37.38 24.56
CA LYS A 196 -1.58 -36.82 23.42
C LYS A 196 -0.08 -36.70 23.72
N PHE A 197 0.73 -36.58 22.67
CA PHE A 197 2.11 -36.14 22.78
C PHE A 197 2.18 -34.61 22.79
N LEU A 198 2.88 -34.03 23.76
CA LEU A 198 3.24 -32.62 23.83
C LEU A 198 4.57 -32.44 24.54
N TYR A 199 5.55 -31.95 23.78
CA TYR A 199 6.90 -31.73 24.28
C TYR A 199 6.94 -30.60 25.32
N ALA A 200 7.43 -30.90 26.52
CA ALA A 200 7.57 -29.94 27.61
C ALA A 200 8.87 -30.17 28.39
N THR A 201 9.78 -29.19 28.36
CA THR A 201 11.11 -29.27 28.99
C THR A 201 11.03 -29.64 30.47
N ILE A 202 10.09 -29.03 31.18
CA ILE A 202 9.81 -29.23 32.61
C ILE A 202 9.61 -30.70 32.98
N ASN A 203 9.13 -31.55 32.07
CA ASN A 203 8.97 -32.98 32.37
C ASN A 203 10.28 -33.62 32.85
N TYR A 204 11.41 -33.22 32.24
CA TYR A 204 12.72 -33.77 32.57
C TYR A 204 13.33 -33.15 33.82
N ASP A 205 12.98 -31.91 34.14
CA ASP A 205 13.37 -31.29 35.41
C ASP A 205 12.65 -31.97 36.58
N ILE A 206 11.36 -32.32 36.41
CA ILE A 206 10.62 -33.10 37.40
C ILE A 206 11.29 -34.46 37.61
N LEU A 207 11.67 -35.15 36.53
CA LEU A 207 12.41 -36.41 36.61
C LEU A 207 13.77 -36.23 37.30
N GLY A 208 14.47 -35.13 37.05
CA GLY A 208 15.70 -34.78 37.78
C GLY A 208 15.48 -34.67 39.29
N LEU A 209 14.39 -34.02 39.72
CA LEU A 209 14.05 -33.91 41.14
C LEU A 209 13.64 -35.25 41.75
N VAL A 210 12.97 -36.11 40.98
CA VAL A 210 12.69 -37.50 41.38
C VAL A 210 14.00 -38.27 41.61
N ILE A 211 14.97 -38.16 40.71
CA ILE A 211 16.31 -38.76 40.90
C ILE A 211 16.93 -38.28 42.21
N GLN A 212 16.91 -36.96 42.45
CA GLN A 212 17.49 -36.37 43.65
C GLN A 212 16.82 -36.89 44.95
N ASN A 213 15.49 -36.93 44.97
CA ASN A 213 14.74 -37.37 46.15
C ASN A 213 14.89 -38.87 46.43
N VAL A 214 14.93 -39.71 45.39
CA VAL A 214 15.04 -41.16 45.53
C VAL A 214 16.47 -41.61 45.84
N SER A 215 17.46 -40.92 45.29
CA SER A 215 18.88 -41.25 45.51
C SER A 215 19.47 -40.63 46.78
N HIS A 216 18.83 -39.57 47.30
CA HIS A 216 19.37 -38.71 48.36
C HIS A 216 20.72 -38.06 47.99
N MET A 217 20.99 -37.88 46.70
CA MET A 217 22.14 -37.16 46.15
C MET A 217 21.64 -36.02 45.28
N PRO A 218 22.37 -34.88 45.19
CA PRO A 218 22.09 -33.88 44.17
C PRO A 218 22.01 -34.53 42.78
N TYR A 219 21.09 -34.06 41.94
CA TYR A 219 20.91 -34.62 40.59
C TYR A 219 22.24 -34.70 39.82
N GLU A 220 23.06 -33.65 39.89
CA GLU A 220 24.34 -33.59 39.20
C GLU A 220 25.31 -34.67 39.73
N GLU A 221 25.39 -34.87 41.03
CA GLU A 221 26.27 -35.90 41.61
C GLU A 221 25.81 -37.31 41.21
N TYR A 222 24.49 -37.55 41.23
CA TYR A 222 23.94 -38.85 40.84
C TYR A 222 24.26 -39.19 39.39
N ILE A 223 24.03 -38.25 38.46
CA ILE A 223 24.30 -38.46 37.03
C ILE A 223 25.79 -38.60 36.76
N GLN A 224 26.64 -37.79 37.40
CA GLN A 224 28.09 -37.92 37.28
C GLN A 224 28.54 -39.35 37.65
N LYS A 225 28.18 -39.79 38.87
CA LYS A 225 28.69 -41.05 39.43
C LYS A 225 28.08 -42.31 38.81
N ASN A 226 26.79 -42.28 38.50
CA ASN A 226 26.05 -43.49 38.11
C ASN A 226 25.86 -43.62 36.59
N ILE A 227 26.00 -42.52 35.85
CA ILE A 227 25.85 -42.48 34.40
C ILE A 227 27.18 -42.12 33.74
N LEU A 228 27.70 -40.90 33.94
CA LEU A 228 28.85 -40.40 33.17
C LEU A 228 30.14 -41.20 33.45
N ASP A 229 30.49 -41.39 34.73
CA ASP A 229 31.71 -42.12 35.14
C ASP A 229 31.65 -43.59 34.73
N VAL A 230 30.47 -44.22 34.81
CA VAL A 230 30.24 -45.63 34.44
C VAL A 230 30.35 -45.82 32.93
N LEU A 231 29.93 -44.82 32.16
CA LEU A 231 30.03 -44.79 30.70
C LEU A 231 31.41 -44.31 30.21
N GLY A 232 32.29 -43.87 31.10
CA GLY A 232 33.64 -43.41 30.75
C GLY A 232 33.70 -42.03 30.09
N LEU A 233 32.66 -41.20 30.26
CA LEU A 233 32.55 -39.86 29.68
C LEU A 233 33.26 -38.81 30.56
N LYS A 234 34.57 -38.67 30.38
CA LYS A 234 35.46 -37.89 31.28
C LYS A 234 35.43 -36.38 31.05
N ASN A 235 34.98 -35.93 29.90
CA ASN A 235 34.89 -34.52 29.49
C ASN A 235 33.43 -34.06 29.33
N THR A 236 32.53 -34.70 30.07
CA THR A 236 31.11 -34.37 30.10
C THR A 236 30.75 -33.87 31.49
N TYR A 237 30.15 -32.68 31.57
CA TYR A 237 29.93 -31.94 32.81
C TYR A 237 28.47 -31.51 32.96
N LEU A 238 28.02 -31.33 34.20
CA LEU A 238 26.61 -31.04 34.52
C LEU A 238 26.34 -29.56 34.86
N PHE A 239 27.37 -28.73 34.95
CA PHE A 239 27.21 -27.29 35.12
C PHE A 239 28.50 -26.56 34.71
N ARG A 240 28.41 -25.24 34.49
CA ARG A 240 29.56 -24.38 34.16
C ARG A 240 30.41 -24.13 35.41
N ASN A 241 31.34 -25.03 35.75
CA ASN A 241 32.24 -24.79 36.88
C ASN A 241 33.36 -23.78 36.50
N THR A 242 33.99 -23.13 37.48
CA THR A 242 34.98 -22.06 37.23
C THR A 242 36.30 -22.55 36.62
N GLU A 243 36.68 -23.81 36.86
CA GLU A 243 37.94 -24.39 36.36
C GLU A 243 37.86 -24.83 34.88
N ASP A 244 36.68 -25.25 34.41
CA ASP A 244 36.46 -25.75 33.04
C ASP A 244 36.20 -24.64 32.00
N LYS A 245 36.13 -23.38 32.45
CA LYS A 245 35.90 -22.21 31.59
C LYS A 245 36.96 -22.02 30.49
N HIS A 246 38.14 -22.64 30.63
CA HIS A 246 39.21 -22.48 29.67
C HIS A 246 38.93 -23.15 28.30
N ASN A 247 38.07 -24.18 28.25
CA ASN A 247 37.79 -24.93 27.02
C ASN A 247 36.33 -24.81 26.54
N LEU A 248 35.43 -24.17 27.29
CA LEU A 248 34.06 -23.87 26.87
C LEU A 248 34.05 -22.80 25.77
N ALA A 249 33.44 -23.11 24.62
CA ALA A 249 33.31 -22.14 23.54
C ALA A 249 32.48 -20.93 23.99
N ASN A 250 32.82 -19.73 23.50
CA ASN A 250 31.98 -18.55 23.68
C ASN A 250 30.67 -18.76 22.93
N GLY A 251 29.55 -18.45 23.59
CA GLY A 251 28.22 -18.51 22.99
C GLY A 251 27.90 -17.30 22.12
N TYR A 252 27.13 -17.53 21.06
CA TYR A 252 26.72 -16.50 20.12
C TYR A 252 25.21 -16.57 19.83
N LYS A 253 24.63 -15.42 19.48
CA LYS A 253 23.30 -15.34 18.87
C LYS A 253 23.32 -14.43 17.66
N VAL A 254 22.36 -14.61 16.76
CA VAL A 254 22.25 -13.73 15.59
C VAL A 254 21.74 -12.34 15.99
N GLY A 255 22.24 -11.32 15.31
CA GLY A 255 21.88 -9.93 15.54
C GLY A 255 22.39 -9.01 14.43
N PHE A 256 21.47 -8.39 13.70
CA PHE A 256 21.77 -7.51 12.58
C PHE A 256 22.61 -8.21 11.50
N LEU A 257 22.13 -9.37 11.05
CA LEU A 257 22.65 -10.20 9.95
C LEU A 257 24.01 -10.88 10.24
N ARG A 258 24.45 -10.86 11.51
CA ARG A 258 25.75 -11.40 11.94
C ARG A 258 25.67 -12.09 13.31
N PRO A 259 26.60 -13.01 13.64
CA PRO A 259 26.72 -13.53 14.99
C PRO A 259 27.25 -12.46 15.94
N VAL A 260 26.63 -12.36 17.11
CA VAL A 260 27.00 -11.45 18.20
C VAL A 260 27.24 -12.29 19.43
N GLU A 261 28.40 -12.11 20.06
CA GLU A 261 28.74 -12.80 21.31
C GLU A 261 27.67 -12.51 22.37
N TYR A 262 27.19 -13.55 23.04
CA TYR A 262 26.13 -13.45 24.02
C TYR A 262 26.45 -14.34 25.23
N ASN A 263 26.31 -13.78 26.42
CA ASN A 263 26.42 -14.54 27.66
C ASN A 263 25.01 -14.80 28.18
N ALA A 264 24.48 -15.99 27.87
CA ALA A 264 23.15 -16.39 28.31
C ALA A 264 23.11 -16.55 29.84
N PRO A 265 21.99 -16.19 30.50
CA PRO A 265 21.77 -16.50 31.91
C PRO A 265 21.88 -18.00 32.19
N VAL A 266 22.25 -18.34 33.43
CA VAL A 266 22.32 -19.72 33.90
C VAL A 266 20.97 -20.15 34.46
N TYR A 267 20.51 -21.33 34.09
CA TYR A 267 19.27 -21.94 34.55
C TYR A 267 19.60 -23.31 35.15
N ARG A 268 20.24 -23.33 36.33
CA ARG A 268 20.73 -24.59 36.94
C ARG A 268 19.59 -25.58 37.19
N GLY A 269 18.40 -25.10 37.54
CA GLY A 269 17.23 -25.95 37.69
C GLY A 269 16.74 -26.64 36.41
N ASN A 270 17.29 -26.29 35.24
CA ASN A 270 17.02 -26.91 33.94
C ASN A 270 18.16 -27.83 33.45
N THR A 271 19.17 -28.08 34.29
CA THR A 271 20.26 -29.01 33.95
C THR A 271 19.77 -30.38 33.49
N PRO A 272 18.77 -31.03 34.14
CA PRO A 272 18.26 -32.33 33.70
C PRO A 272 17.72 -32.33 32.27
N ALA A 273 17.19 -31.19 31.83
CA ALA A 273 16.58 -31.09 30.52
C ALA A 273 17.47 -30.46 29.46
N GLY A 274 18.52 -29.69 29.80
CA GLY A 274 19.16 -28.80 28.81
C GLY A 274 20.63 -28.39 28.97
N TYR A 275 21.27 -28.56 30.13
CA TYR A 275 22.56 -27.87 30.39
C TYR A 275 23.76 -28.80 30.62
N ILE A 276 23.70 -30.05 30.15
CA ILE A 276 24.91 -30.90 30.08
C ILE A 276 25.88 -30.30 29.05
N ILE A 277 27.16 -30.32 29.38
CA ILE A 277 28.25 -29.81 28.55
C ILE A 277 29.11 -31.00 28.13
N THR A 278 29.50 -31.08 26.86
CA THR A 278 30.40 -32.14 26.38
C THR A 278 31.30 -31.63 25.25
N ASN A 279 32.25 -32.46 24.83
CA ASN A 279 33.10 -32.23 23.66
C ASN A 279 32.88 -33.33 22.60
N ALA A 280 33.61 -33.24 21.50
CA ALA A 280 33.47 -34.21 20.41
C ALA A 280 34.08 -35.58 20.73
N GLU A 281 34.98 -35.68 21.71
CA GLU A 281 35.59 -36.95 22.09
C GLU A 281 34.59 -37.82 22.85
N ASP A 282 34.01 -37.26 23.90
CA ASP A 282 32.98 -37.91 24.70
C ASP A 282 31.70 -38.13 23.90
N LEU A 283 31.33 -37.20 23.01
CA LEU A 283 30.18 -37.40 22.14
C LEU A 283 30.34 -38.61 21.20
N ALA A 284 31.55 -38.87 20.71
CA ALA A 284 31.82 -40.06 19.89
C ALA A 284 31.67 -41.36 20.68
N GLU A 285 32.13 -41.36 21.93
CA GLU A 285 31.93 -42.48 22.87
C GLU A 285 30.44 -42.68 23.17
N TRP A 286 29.74 -41.58 23.50
CA TRP A 286 28.31 -41.59 23.73
C TRP A 286 27.52 -42.18 22.55
N ILE A 287 27.87 -41.82 21.31
CA ILE A 287 27.22 -42.40 20.13
C ILE A 287 27.52 -43.90 20.00
N ARG A 288 28.76 -44.36 20.21
CA ARG A 288 29.09 -45.81 20.19
C ARG A 288 28.31 -46.60 21.24
N ILE A 289 28.15 -46.02 22.43
CA ILE A 289 27.31 -46.57 23.50
C ILE A 289 25.86 -46.74 23.02
N GLN A 290 25.29 -45.70 22.42
CA GLN A 290 23.93 -45.76 21.87
C GLN A 290 23.80 -46.77 20.71
N LEU A 291 24.85 -47.00 19.93
CA LEU A 291 24.88 -48.02 18.88
C LEU A 291 25.08 -49.45 19.41
N GLY A 292 25.46 -49.60 20.70
CA GLY A 292 25.79 -50.88 21.30
C GLY A 292 27.09 -51.49 20.79
N THR A 293 27.98 -50.68 20.21
CA THR A 293 29.26 -51.11 19.62
C THR A 293 30.44 -50.99 20.60
N GLU A 294 30.24 -50.36 21.76
CA GLU A 294 31.23 -50.29 22.82
C GLU A 294 31.02 -51.44 23.83
N ASP A 295 31.99 -52.37 23.87
CA ASP A 295 31.94 -53.56 24.74
C ASP A 295 32.69 -53.37 26.06
N SER A 296 33.51 -52.32 26.20
CA SER A 296 34.32 -52.09 27.41
C SER A 296 33.54 -51.54 28.61
N ILE A 297 32.27 -51.13 28.39
CA ILE A 297 31.47 -50.42 29.37
C ILE A 297 30.65 -51.35 30.25
N LYS A 298 30.69 -51.12 31.56
CA LYS A 298 30.00 -51.93 32.60
C LYS A 298 28.53 -51.52 32.82
N PHE A 299 27.95 -50.74 31.92
CA PHE A 299 26.56 -50.30 31.98
C PHE A 299 25.63 -51.35 31.35
N ASP A 300 24.45 -51.57 31.93
CA ASP A 300 23.50 -52.56 31.43
C ASP A 300 22.94 -52.14 30.05
N LYS A 301 23.34 -52.89 29.01
CA LYS A 301 22.91 -52.64 27.61
C LYS A 301 21.39 -52.72 27.44
N SER A 302 20.67 -53.48 28.28
CA SER A 302 19.21 -53.55 28.21
C SER A 302 18.53 -52.23 28.54
N VAL A 303 19.13 -51.41 29.42
CA VAL A 303 18.64 -50.07 29.78
C VAL A 303 18.76 -49.11 28.59
N ILE A 304 19.89 -49.17 27.86
CA ILE A 304 20.10 -48.36 26.65
C ILE A 304 19.10 -48.77 25.57
N GLN A 305 18.93 -50.07 25.31
CA GLN A 305 17.95 -50.55 24.32
C GLN A 305 16.52 -50.14 24.67
N PHE A 306 16.15 -50.19 25.95
CA PHE A 306 14.84 -49.72 26.40
C PHE A 306 14.65 -48.22 26.19
N SER A 307 15.72 -47.41 26.35
CA SER A 307 15.66 -45.97 26.09
C SER A 307 15.34 -45.61 24.63
N HIS A 308 15.51 -46.54 23.69
CA HIS A 308 15.17 -46.36 22.27
C HIS A 308 13.74 -46.77 21.92
N MET A 309 13.00 -47.36 22.86
CA MET A 309 11.63 -47.83 22.61
C MET A 309 10.63 -46.67 22.72
N PRO A 310 9.97 -46.27 21.62
CA PRO A 310 9.02 -45.16 21.66
C PRO A 310 7.69 -45.54 22.29
N ASP A 311 7.04 -44.56 22.91
CA ASP A 311 5.63 -44.70 23.27
C ASP A 311 4.75 -44.59 22.02
N ARG A 312 4.00 -45.65 21.73
CA ARG A 312 3.04 -45.74 20.62
C ARG A 312 1.59 -45.75 21.10
N THR A 313 1.35 -45.46 22.38
CA THR A 313 -0.02 -45.36 22.93
C THR A 313 -0.71 -44.05 22.56
N VAL A 314 0.07 -43.01 22.23
CA VAL A 314 -0.41 -41.74 21.67
C VAL A 314 -0.03 -41.62 20.18
N SER A 315 -0.78 -40.80 19.44
CA SER A 315 -0.47 -40.53 18.03
C SER A 315 0.92 -39.89 17.88
N PRO A 316 1.67 -40.23 16.80
CA PRO A 316 2.95 -39.60 16.52
C PRO A 316 2.80 -38.10 16.25
N GLY A 317 3.92 -37.37 16.34
CA GLY A 317 4.00 -35.98 15.92
C GLY A 317 3.69 -35.81 14.42
N VAL A 318 3.50 -34.57 14.00
CA VAL A 318 3.18 -34.21 12.59
C VAL A 318 4.27 -34.68 11.61
N ASP A 319 5.51 -34.82 12.10
CA ASP A 319 6.66 -35.32 11.35
C ASP A 319 6.79 -36.86 11.35
N GLY A 320 5.80 -37.58 11.91
CA GLY A 320 5.78 -39.04 11.99
C GLY A 320 6.67 -39.62 13.09
N SER A 321 7.23 -38.79 13.99
CA SER A 321 8.06 -39.25 15.10
C SER A 321 7.22 -39.62 16.35
N SER A 322 7.69 -40.60 17.12
CA SER A 322 7.26 -40.79 18.51
C SER A 322 8.44 -40.59 19.45
N TYR A 323 8.18 -40.23 20.70
CA TYR A 323 9.23 -39.97 21.67
C TYR A 323 9.63 -41.24 22.43
N ALA A 324 10.92 -41.37 22.74
CA ALA A 324 11.55 -42.47 23.45
C ALA A 324 12.62 -41.95 24.40
N CYS A 325 12.27 -41.72 25.67
CA CYS A 325 13.25 -41.53 26.76
C CYS A 325 14.44 -40.60 26.41
N GLY A 326 14.18 -39.44 25.81
CA GLY A 326 15.22 -38.47 25.40
C GLY A 326 15.46 -38.41 23.90
N TRP A 327 14.78 -39.24 23.10
CA TRP A 327 14.97 -39.38 21.67
C TRP A 327 13.66 -39.27 20.88
N PHE A 328 13.72 -38.76 19.66
CA PHE A 328 12.67 -38.90 18.67
C PHE A 328 12.98 -40.11 17.78
N VAL A 329 11.99 -40.99 17.62
CA VAL A 329 12.05 -42.22 16.83
C VAL A 329 11.11 -42.09 15.64
N PHE A 330 11.69 -41.92 14.46
CA PHE A 330 10.96 -41.70 13.22
C PHE A 330 10.45 -43.01 12.64
N GLN A 331 9.20 -43.03 12.19
CA GLN A 331 8.60 -44.19 11.54
C GLN A 331 9.13 -44.38 10.11
N ASP A 332 9.36 -43.27 9.41
CA ASP A 332 9.95 -43.25 8.08
C ASP A 332 11.48 -43.27 8.13
N GLY A 333 12.10 -43.61 6.99
CA GLY A 333 13.56 -43.63 6.86
C GLY A 333 14.24 -44.79 7.60
N GLY A 334 13.52 -45.86 7.95
CA GLY A 334 14.09 -47.10 8.49
C GLY A 334 14.49 -47.04 9.98
N GLY A 335 13.81 -46.21 10.77
CA GLY A 335 13.98 -46.19 12.23
C GLY A 335 15.10 -45.28 12.72
N ILE A 336 15.27 -44.11 12.09
CA ILE A 336 16.20 -43.08 12.56
C ILE A 336 15.83 -42.65 13.98
N ILE A 337 16.84 -42.62 14.86
CA ILE A 337 16.74 -42.06 16.20
C ILE A 337 17.53 -40.76 16.22
N SER A 338 16.90 -39.66 16.64
CA SER A 338 17.61 -38.39 16.75
C SER A 338 17.05 -37.50 17.85
N HIS A 339 17.84 -36.54 18.29
CA HIS A 339 17.36 -35.46 19.13
C HIS A 339 18.18 -34.19 18.86
N GLY A 340 17.47 -33.06 18.80
CA GLY A 340 18.06 -31.74 18.65
C GLY A 340 18.04 -30.98 19.98
N GLY A 341 19.17 -30.39 20.32
CA GLY A 341 19.31 -29.56 21.51
C GLY A 341 19.53 -28.10 21.14
N SER A 342 18.79 -27.21 21.79
CA SER A 342 18.95 -25.77 21.67
C SER A 342 19.03 -25.16 23.06
N ASN A 343 19.99 -24.25 23.23
CA ASN A 343 20.12 -23.29 24.31
C ASN A 343 20.37 -21.91 23.70
N PRO A 344 20.17 -20.78 24.42
CA PRO A 344 20.30 -19.45 23.82
C PRO A 344 21.64 -19.14 23.14
N ASN A 345 22.70 -19.89 23.51
CA ASN A 345 24.07 -19.71 23.06
C ASN A 345 24.60 -20.85 22.20
N PHE A 346 23.95 -22.01 22.20
CA PHE A 346 24.50 -23.26 21.68
C PHE A 346 23.40 -24.13 21.07
N SER A 347 23.78 -24.96 20.11
CA SER A 347 22.91 -26.05 19.67
C SER A 347 23.69 -27.33 19.45
N SER A 348 23.00 -28.45 19.58
CA SER A 348 23.51 -29.77 19.26
C SER A 348 22.51 -30.56 18.44
N PHE A 349 22.99 -31.54 17.69
CA PHE A 349 22.13 -32.51 17.03
C PHE A 349 22.81 -33.87 17.03
N ILE A 350 22.09 -34.89 17.50
CA ILE A 350 22.56 -36.26 17.53
C ILE A 350 21.60 -37.10 16.71
N LEU A 351 22.14 -37.87 15.77
CA LEU A 351 21.41 -38.80 14.92
C LEU A 351 22.13 -40.14 14.93
N PHE A 352 21.43 -41.24 15.12
CA PHE A 352 22.02 -42.56 15.01
C PHE A 352 21.01 -43.62 14.60
N ARG A 353 21.54 -44.72 14.07
CA ARG A 353 20.80 -45.89 13.59
C ARG A 353 21.45 -47.15 14.16
N PRO A 354 20.93 -47.69 15.28
CA PRO A 354 21.52 -48.86 15.92
C PRO A 354 21.65 -50.08 14.97
N GLN A 355 20.67 -50.28 14.08
CA GLN A 355 20.67 -51.39 13.11
C GLN A 355 21.80 -51.27 12.07
N GLU A 356 22.11 -50.04 11.64
CA GLU A 356 23.20 -49.75 10.69
C GLU A 356 24.55 -49.55 11.40
N LYS A 357 24.56 -49.54 12.75
CA LYS A 357 25.72 -49.17 13.57
C LYS A 357 26.35 -47.85 13.15
N PHE A 358 25.54 -46.88 12.77
CA PHE A 358 25.99 -45.60 12.23
C PHE A 358 25.42 -44.42 13.03
N GLY A 359 26.24 -43.39 13.30
CA GLY A 359 25.79 -42.20 14.02
C GLY A 359 26.59 -40.93 13.74
N ILE A 360 25.94 -39.79 13.95
CA ILE A 360 26.45 -38.44 13.70
C ILE A 360 26.14 -37.57 14.92
N GLY A 361 27.11 -36.78 15.35
CA GLY A 361 26.98 -35.79 16.41
C GLY A 361 27.49 -34.43 15.96
N ILE A 362 26.69 -33.39 16.15
CA ILE A 362 27.00 -32.00 15.82
C ILE A 362 26.89 -31.16 17.08
N LEU A 363 27.90 -30.32 17.35
CA LEU A 363 27.93 -29.34 18.44
C LEU A 363 28.24 -27.96 17.86
N ALA A 364 27.51 -26.91 18.23
CA ALA A 364 27.69 -25.57 17.70
C ALA A 364 27.57 -24.49 18.78
N ASN A 365 28.37 -23.42 18.66
CA ASN A 365 28.35 -22.27 19.58
C ASN A 365 27.37 -21.16 19.16
N LEU A 366 26.26 -21.55 18.55
CA LEU A 366 25.13 -20.69 18.22
C LEU A 366 23.88 -21.58 18.11
N ASP A 367 22.72 -21.10 18.56
CA ASP A 367 21.46 -21.82 18.37
C ASP A 367 21.03 -21.75 16.90
N SER A 368 21.13 -22.88 16.18
CA SER A 368 20.76 -22.93 14.76
C SER A 368 20.18 -24.27 14.33
N SER A 369 19.12 -24.20 13.52
CA SER A 369 18.52 -25.35 12.84
C SER A 369 19.45 -25.98 11.79
N TYR A 370 20.52 -25.28 11.39
CA TYR A 370 21.54 -25.83 10.50
C TYR A 370 22.34 -26.98 11.12
N THR A 371 22.36 -27.14 12.45
CA THR A 371 22.97 -28.33 13.08
C THR A 371 22.30 -29.63 12.63
N LYS A 372 20.96 -29.66 12.61
CA LYS A 372 20.18 -30.75 12.03
C LYS A 372 20.46 -30.90 10.53
N GLY A 373 20.39 -29.81 9.76
CA GLY A 373 20.63 -29.86 8.32
C GLY A 373 22.04 -30.34 7.93
N ILE A 374 23.04 -30.05 8.77
CA ILE A 374 24.39 -30.60 8.64
C ILE A 374 24.35 -32.12 8.84
N ALA A 375 23.75 -32.61 9.93
CA ALA A 375 23.67 -34.06 10.19
C ALA A 375 22.90 -34.81 9.09
N ASP A 376 21.73 -34.31 8.68
CA ASP A 376 20.93 -34.89 7.60
C ASP A 376 21.70 -34.89 6.27
N GLY A 377 22.40 -33.80 5.95
CA GLY A 377 23.20 -33.72 4.73
C GLY A 377 24.43 -34.62 4.74
N ILE A 378 25.10 -34.78 5.90
CA ILE A 378 26.18 -35.76 6.07
C ILE A 378 25.63 -37.18 5.84
N TYR A 379 24.48 -37.50 6.43
CA TYR A 379 23.83 -38.79 6.25
C TYR A 379 23.54 -39.06 4.76
N ASN A 380 22.93 -38.10 4.06
CA ASN A 380 22.64 -38.21 2.63
C ASN A 380 23.91 -38.45 1.80
N ILE A 381 25.00 -37.68 2.03
CA ILE A 381 26.27 -37.86 1.31
C ILE A 381 26.86 -39.25 1.55
N ILE A 382 26.73 -39.79 2.76
CA ILE A 382 27.22 -41.13 3.09
C ILE A 382 26.43 -42.20 2.33
N GLN A 383 25.11 -42.03 2.22
CA GLN A 383 24.22 -42.88 1.41
C GLN A 383 24.38 -42.69 -0.11
N GLY A 384 25.22 -41.76 -0.56
CA GLY A 384 25.43 -41.46 -1.98
C GLY A 384 24.39 -40.50 -2.58
N GLU A 385 23.51 -39.95 -1.75
CA GLU A 385 22.52 -38.94 -2.12
C GLU A 385 23.10 -37.51 -2.04
N ASN A 386 22.36 -36.55 -2.61
CA ASN A 386 22.70 -35.13 -2.47
C ASN A 386 22.01 -34.54 -1.23
N PRO A 387 22.68 -33.67 -0.47
CA PRO A 387 22.02 -32.91 0.59
C PRO A 387 20.82 -32.11 0.07
N LYS A 388 19.76 -32.00 0.89
CA LYS A 388 18.62 -31.13 0.61
C LYS A 388 18.93 -29.71 1.06
N ASN A 389 18.80 -28.72 0.18
CA ASN A 389 19.19 -27.32 0.44
C ASN A 389 18.14 -26.47 1.19
N ASN A 390 16.99 -27.02 1.56
CA ASN A 390 15.89 -26.23 2.14
C ASN A 390 15.91 -26.28 3.68
N ILE A 391 16.92 -25.67 4.30
CA ILE A 391 16.98 -25.49 5.76
C ILE A 391 16.38 -24.12 6.10
N HIS A 392 15.32 -24.10 6.91
CA HIS A 392 14.70 -22.87 7.38
C HIS A 392 15.01 -22.64 8.87
N ASP A 393 15.84 -21.64 9.16
CA ASP A 393 16.19 -21.24 10.52
C ASP A 393 15.30 -20.07 11.00
N LYS A 394 14.52 -20.31 12.06
CA LYS A 394 13.57 -19.32 12.59
C LYS A 394 14.26 -18.05 13.07
N TYR A 395 15.39 -18.14 13.76
CA TYR A 395 16.04 -16.97 14.34
C TYR A 395 16.73 -16.12 13.29
N ILE A 396 17.28 -16.74 12.24
CA ILE A 396 17.80 -16.01 11.08
C ILE A 396 16.68 -15.26 10.36
N THR A 397 15.52 -15.90 10.13
CA THR A 397 14.38 -15.25 9.50
C THR A 397 13.86 -14.07 10.33
N ILE A 398 13.78 -14.22 11.65
CA ILE A 398 13.41 -13.12 12.57
C ILE A 398 14.46 -12.00 12.52
N ASP A 399 15.75 -12.33 12.52
CA ASP A 399 16.83 -11.34 12.49
C ASP A 399 16.83 -10.53 11.19
N ASN A 400 16.69 -11.20 10.04
CA ASN A 400 16.58 -10.58 8.73
C ASN A 400 15.39 -9.62 8.67
N THR A 401 14.21 -10.09 9.09
CA THR A 401 12.97 -9.31 9.08
C THR A 401 13.08 -8.10 10.01
N SER A 402 13.56 -8.30 11.23
CA SER A 402 13.72 -7.25 12.24
C SER A 402 14.74 -6.20 11.79
N SER A 403 15.82 -6.62 11.13
CA SER A 403 16.84 -5.72 10.60
C SER A 403 16.28 -4.83 9.47
N ILE A 404 15.48 -5.40 8.57
CA ILE A 404 14.80 -4.64 7.50
C ILE A 404 13.80 -3.66 8.10
N VAL A 405 12.98 -4.09 9.07
CA VAL A 405 12.01 -3.23 9.76
C VAL A 405 12.70 -2.09 10.49
N ALA A 406 13.81 -2.36 11.19
CA ALA A 406 14.61 -1.35 11.86
C ALA A 406 15.16 -0.32 10.87
N LEU A 407 15.70 -0.75 9.73
CA LEU A 407 16.24 0.14 8.70
C LEU A 407 15.16 1.05 8.10
N ILE A 408 14.02 0.48 7.69
CA ILE A 408 12.90 1.24 7.11
C ILE A 408 12.35 2.23 8.14
N SER A 409 12.14 1.77 9.38
CA SER A 409 11.60 2.61 10.46
C SER A 409 12.54 3.75 10.80
N LEU A 410 13.87 3.53 10.77
CA LEU A 410 14.87 4.56 10.98
C LEU A 410 14.84 5.61 9.87
N LEU A 411 14.76 5.20 8.59
CA LEU A 411 14.64 6.15 7.47
C LEU A 411 13.39 7.02 7.59
N VAL A 412 12.24 6.41 7.92
CA VAL A 412 10.98 7.14 8.15
C VAL A 412 11.09 8.08 9.35
N ALA A 413 11.76 7.67 10.43
CA ALA A 413 12.00 8.52 11.59
C ALA A 413 12.84 9.75 11.21
N LEU A 414 13.94 9.58 10.47
CA LEU A 414 14.80 10.68 10.04
C LEU A 414 14.04 11.70 9.18
N VAL A 415 13.26 11.23 8.20
CA VAL A 415 12.38 12.09 7.38
C VAL A 415 11.36 12.81 8.26
N THR A 416 10.74 12.11 9.21
CA THR A 416 9.74 12.69 10.11
C THR A 416 10.34 13.74 11.02
N VAL A 417 11.53 13.50 11.60
CA VAL A 417 12.25 14.48 12.42
C VAL A 417 12.59 15.72 11.61
N TYR A 418 13.11 15.56 10.38
CA TYR A 418 13.37 16.68 9.47
C TYR A 418 12.10 17.52 9.22
N LEU A 419 10.98 16.86 8.90
CA LEU A 419 9.70 17.54 8.66
C LEU A 419 9.14 18.20 9.94
N LEU A 420 9.36 17.61 11.11
CA LEU A 420 8.96 18.16 12.39
C LEU A 420 9.77 19.41 12.73
N LEU A 421 11.09 19.41 12.46
CA LEU A 421 11.93 20.61 12.58
C LEU A 421 11.47 21.73 11.64
N VAL A 422 11.19 21.42 10.37
CA VAL A 422 10.64 22.38 9.42
C VAL A 422 9.28 22.93 9.90
N LEU A 423 8.42 22.06 10.43
CA LEU A 423 7.12 22.45 10.96
C LEU A 423 7.25 23.41 12.15
N LEU A 424 8.15 23.12 13.09
CA LEU A 424 8.44 23.98 14.24
C LEU A 424 8.97 25.34 13.79
N LEU A 425 9.89 25.39 12.83
CA LEU A 425 10.38 26.65 12.25
C LEU A 425 9.24 27.45 11.59
N GLN A 426 8.31 26.80 10.89
CA GLN A 426 7.15 27.46 10.29
C GLN A 426 6.17 28.01 11.34
N ILE A 427 6.00 27.32 12.47
CA ILE A 427 5.19 27.80 13.60
C ILE A 427 5.87 29.03 14.23
N ILE A 428 7.18 28.98 14.48
CA ILE A 428 7.95 30.10 15.03
C ILE A 428 7.89 31.32 14.10
N LYS A 429 8.01 31.10 12.78
CA LYS A 429 7.87 32.15 11.75
C LYS A 429 6.43 32.64 11.53
N LYS A 430 5.45 32.13 12.28
CA LYS A 430 4.01 32.46 12.14
C LYS A 430 3.43 32.20 10.74
N GLU A 431 4.06 31.34 9.95
CA GLU A 431 3.55 30.90 8.65
C GLU A 431 2.34 29.95 8.79
N ARG A 432 2.21 29.31 9.95
CA ARG A 432 1.09 28.44 10.34
C ARG A 432 0.28 29.06 11.47
N LYS A 433 -1.05 28.99 11.37
CA LYS A 433 -1.96 29.52 12.40
C LYS A 433 -2.69 28.37 13.10
N CYS A 434 -2.87 28.51 14.40
CA CYS A 434 -3.72 27.62 15.19
C CYS A 434 -5.19 27.98 14.92
N ILE A 435 -5.96 27.01 14.42
CA ILE A 435 -7.40 27.18 14.15
C ILE A 435 -8.25 26.53 15.26
N GLU A 436 -7.68 25.62 16.03
CA GLU A 436 -8.38 24.85 17.05
C GLU A 436 -8.50 25.62 18.37
N ASN A 437 -9.69 25.54 18.98
CA ASN A 437 -9.88 26.03 20.35
C ASN A 437 -9.21 25.08 21.36
N LEU A 438 -8.99 25.54 22.59
CA LEU A 438 -8.33 24.76 23.65
C LEU A 438 -8.94 23.35 23.83
N LYS A 439 -10.29 23.24 23.79
CA LYS A 439 -11.00 21.96 23.84
C LYS A 439 -10.60 21.02 22.70
N GLY A 440 -10.49 21.53 21.47
CA GLY A 440 -10.09 20.78 20.28
C GLY A 440 -8.67 20.23 20.39
N ILE A 441 -7.74 21.05 20.90
CA ILE A 441 -6.35 20.65 21.17
C ILE A 441 -6.31 19.52 22.21
N ILE A 442 -7.01 19.68 23.35
CA ILE A 442 -7.06 18.66 24.41
C ILE A 442 -7.63 17.35 23.88
N THR A 443 -8.74 17.37 23.12
CA THR A 443 -9.31 16.16 22.55
C THR A 443 -8.35 15.42 21.61
N LYS A 444 -7.57 16.13 20.80
CA LYS A 444 -6.56 15.52 19.91
C LYS A 444 -5.38 14.94 20.70
N LEU A 445 -4.94 15.60 21.78
CA LEU A 445 -3.90 15.08 22.67
C LEU A 445 -4.36 13.81 23.40
N LEU A 446 -5.58 13.80 23.93
CA LEU A 446 -6.15 12.61 24.59
C LEU A 446 -6.29 11.45 23.61
N PHE A 447 -6.74 11.70 22.38
CA PHE A 447 -6.80 10.68 21.34
C PHE A 447 -5.41 10.13 20.99
N LEU A 448 -4.40 11.00 20.85
CA LEU A 448 -3.02 10.58 20.60
C LEU A 448 -2.48 9.70 21.73
N LEU A 449 -2.70 10.11 22.98
CA LEU A 449 -2.29 9.34 24.15
C LEU A 449 -2.98 7.97 24.16
N PHE A 450 -4.30 7.94 23.98
CA PHE A 450 -5.07 6.69 23.89
C PHE A 450 -4.55 5.76 22.78
N PHE A 451 -4.28 6.31 21.58
CA PHE A 451 -3.75 5.53 20.46
C PHE A 451 -2.35 4.98 20.76
N LEU A 452 -1.43 5.80 21.28
CA LEU A 452 -0.07 5.37 21.61
C LEU A 452 -0.04 4.35 22.75
N THR A 453 -0.89 4.52 23.77
CA THR A 453 -1.05 3.54 24.84
C THR A 453 -1.63 2.22 24.31
N GLY A 454 -2.66 2.28 23.47
CA GLY A 454 -3.23 1.10 22.82
C GLY A 454 -2.22 0.38 21.92
N PHE A 455 -1.46 1.12 21.12
CA PHE A 455 -0.41 0.59 20.26
C PHE A 455 0.75 -0.02 21.07
N GLY A 456 1.18 0.65 22.14
CA GLY A 456 2.18 0.11 23.06
C GLY A 456 1.71 -1.18 23.76
N TYR A 457 0.44 -1.24 24.16
CA TYR A 457 -0.16 -2.45 24.71
C TYR A 457 -0.27 -3.58 23.67
N CYS A 458 -0.63 -3.28 22.43
CA CYS A 458 -0.53 -4.23 21.32
C CYS A 458 0.91 -4.76 21.20
N ILE A 459 1.93 -3.91 21.18
CA ILE A 459 3.32 -4.39 21.11
C ILE A 459 3.63 -5.30 22.30
N TYR A 460 3.26 -4.89 23.52
CA TYR A 460 3.49 -5.70 24.72
C TYR A 460 2.84 -7.09 24.66
N ARG A 461 1.64 -7.21 24.07
CA ARG A 461 0.93 -8.50 23.93
C ARG A 461 1.37 -9.34 22.73
N ILE A 462 2.39 -8.93 21.97
CA ILE A 462 2.83 -9.65 20.76
C ILE A 462 3.49 -10.99 21.08
N SER A 463 4.07 -11.10 22.27
CA SER A 463 4.61 -12.33 22.83
C SER A 463 3.58 -13.45 22.82
N ASP A 464 2.34 -13.12 23.19
CA ASP A 464 1.27 -14.10 23.40
C ASP A 464 0.85 -14.77 22.10
N ILE A 465 1.03 -14.08 20.97
CA ILE A 465 0.58 -14.55 19.66
C ILE A 465 1.73 -15.17 18.89
N ILE A 466 2.88 -14.49 18.82
CA ILE A 466 3.98 -14.89 17.94
C ILE A 466 4.91 -15.90 18.63
N TYR A 467 4.92 -15.96 19.97
CA TYR A 467 5.86 -16.75 20.75
C TYR A 467 5.19 -17.73 21.72
N TRP A 468 4.03 -18.28 21.37
CA TRP A 468 3.36 -19.35 22.15
C TRP A 468 3.21 -19.02 23.65
N GLU A 469 2.75 -17.80 23.96
CA GLU A 469 2.51 -17.35 25.34
C GLU A 469 3.77 -17.23 26.21
N LEU A 470 4.96 -17.25 25.61
CA LEU A 470 6.21 -17.08 26.33
C LEU A 470 6.42 -15.62 26.75
N PRO A 471 6.92 -15.36 27.98
CA PRO A 471 7.09 -14.01 28.49
C PRO A 471 8.24 -13.26 27.79
N TRP A 472 8.23 -11.92 27.86
CA TRP A 472 9.30 -11.07 27.32
C TRP A 472 10.68 -11.36 27.92
N SER A 473 10.75 -11.83 29.16
CA SER A 473 11.98 -12.29 29.79
C SER A 473 12.62 -13.44 29.00
N PHE A 474 11.81 -14.40 28.55
CA PHE A 474 12.23 -15.50 27.69
C PHE A 474 12.65 -14.99 26.31
N ILE A 475 11.80 -14.19 25.65
CA ILE A 475 12.07 -13.67 24.29
C ILE A 475 13.37 -12.87 24.27
N LYS A 476 13.67 -12.05 25.30
CA LYS A 476 14.91 -11.28 25.38
C LYS A 476 16.17 -12.15 25.38
N VAL A 477 16.08 -13.33 25.96
CA VAL A 477 17.19 -14.28 26.07
C VAL A 477 17.37 -15.05 24.75
N TRP A 478 16.29 -15.59 24.21
CA TRP A 478 16.33 -16.50 23.06
C TRP A 478 16.29 -15.80 21.70
N ALA A 479 15.56 -14.69 21.56
CA ALA A 479 15.39 -14.03 20.27
C ALA A 479 16.65 -13.24 19.83
N PRO A 480 16.80 -12.98 18.52
CA PRO A 480 17.85 -12.15 17.97
C PRO A 480 17.88 -10.75 18.61
N SER A 481 19.06 -10.16 18.77
CA SER A 481 19.19 -8.81 19.36
C SER A 481 18.55 -7.71 18.50
N SER A 482 18.40 -7.96 17.20
CA SER A 482 17.72 -7.06 16.26
C SER A 482 16.23 -6.94 16.53
N LEU A 483 15.56 -7.98 17.04
CA LEU A 483 14.11 -7.97 17.25
C LEU A 483 13.68 -6.86 18.20
N LEU A 484 14.19 -6.89 19.44
CA LEU A 484 13.80 -5.90 20.46
C LEU A 484 14.18 -4.48 20.02
N THR A 485 15.35 -4.33 19.39
CA THR A 485 15.80 -3.04 18.86
C THR A 485 14.88 -2.53 17.76
N SER A 486 14.42 -3.41 16.85
CA SER A 486 13.50 -3.06 15.76
C SER A 486 12.14 -2.60 16.29
N ILE A 487 11.62 -3.26 17.34
CA ILE A 487 10.36 -2.91 17.99
C ILE A 487 10.44 -1.52 18.63
N ILE A 488 11.54 -1.22 19.33
CA ILE A 488 11.76 0.11 19.94
C ILE A 488 11.85 1.19 18.86
N ILE A 489 12.65 0.97 17.80
CA ILE A 489 12.77 1.93 16.68
C ILE A 489 11.40 2.16 16.04
N LEU A 490 10.65 1.10 15.74
CA LEU A 490 9.32 1.21 15.16
C LEU A 490 8.36 2.02 16.05
N PHE A 491 8.35 1.74 17.36
CA PHE A 491 7.51 2.48 18.31
C PHE A 491 7.85 3.97 18.35
N VAL A 492 9.15 4.31 18.39
CA VAL A 492 9.62 5.70 18.34
C VAL A 492 9.23 6.37 17.02
N THR A 493 9.38 5.68 15.89
CA THR A 493 8.96 6.19 14.57
C THR A 493 7.47 6.50 14.53
N VAL A 494 6.62 5.61 15.03
CA VAL A 494 5.17 5.82 15.12
C VAL A 494 4.84 7.01 16.03
N MET A 495 5.51 7.12 17.18
CA MET A 495 5.34 8.25 18.10
C MET A 495 5.69 9.60 17.44
N LEU A 496 6.84 9.67 16.76
CA LEU A 496 7.28 10.86 16.03
C LEU A 496 6.31 11.22 14.91
N PHE A 497 5.85 10.23 14.13
CA PHE A 497 4.89 10.45 13.05
C PHE A 497 3.55 10.94 13.58
N CYS A 498 3.03 10.34 14.65
CA CYS A 498 1.76 10.75 15.24
C CYS A 498 1.85 12.17 15.82
N THR A 499 2.99 12.53 16.42
CA THR A 499 3.26 13.89 16.89
C THR A 499 3.29 14.90 15.74
N TYR A 500 4.04 14.58 14.67
CA TYR A 500 4.06 15.39 13.45
C TYR A 500 2.67 15.56 12.84
N PHE A 501 1.94 14.46 12.66
CA PHE A 501 0.57 14.46 12.13
C PHE A 501 -0.34 15.36 12.97
N MET A 502 -0.30 15.21 14.29
CA MET A 502 -1.11 15.98 15.23
C MET A 502 -0.80 17.48 15.13
N LEU A 503 0.48 17.87 15.11
CA LEU A 503 0.88 19.26 14.93
C LEU A 503 0.40 19.84 13.59
N THR A 504 0.46 19.10 12.48
CA THR A 504 -0.08 19.58 11.19
C THR A 504 -1.59 19.79 11.19
N THR A 505 -2.33 19.06 12.05
CA THR A 505 -3.79 19.24 12.18
C THR A 505 -4.18 20.38 13.12
N ILE A 506 -3.30 20.81 14.02
CA ILE A 506 -3.52 21.96 14.91
C ILE A 506 -3.06 23.26 14.23
N PHE A 507 -1.87 23.22 13.61
CA PHE A 507 -1.22 24.35 12.97
C PHE A 507 -1.28 24.22 11.45
N THR A 508 -2.31 24.84 10.88
CA THR A 508 -2.58 24.74 9.44
C THR A 508 -1.97 25.91 8.66
N ARG A 509 -1.66 25.68 7.37
CA ARG A 509 -1.22 26.68 6.39
C ARG A 509 -2.18 26.68 5.21
N LYS A 510 -2.43 27.85 4.61
CA LYS A 510 -3.21 27.96 3.36
C LYS A 510 -2.42 27.23 2.24
N ASN A 511 -3.05 26.27 1.56
CA ASN A 511 -2.46 25.38 0.54
C ASN A 511 -1.37 24.42 1.02
N ASP A 512 -1.46 23.90 2.25
CA ASP A 512 -0.52 22.90 2.77
C ASP A 512 -0.61 21.56 2.02
N LYS A 513 0.38 21.29 1.16
CA LYS A 513 0.48 20.03 0.41
C LYS A 513 1.14 18.96 1.29
N THR A 514 0.44 18.45 2.29
CA THR A 514 0.95 17.39 3.20
C THR A 514 0.96 16.01 2.52
N LEU A 515 1.64 15.86 1.39
CA LEU A 515 1.71 14.59 0.64
C LEU A 515 2.32 13.47 1.49
N PHE A 516 3.35 13.78 2.29
CA PHE A 516 3.96 12.80 3.20
C PHE A 516 2.95 12.19 4.17
N VAL A 517 2.06 13.00 4.76
CA VAL A 517 0.99 12.52 5.65
C VAL A 517 0.03 11.58 4.91
N ILE A 518 -0.35 11.94 3.67
CA ILE A 518 -1.26 11.12 2.86
C ILE A 518 -0.61 9.76 2.55
N VAL A 519 0.65 9.75 2.14
CA VAL A 519 1.40 8.52 1.83
C VAL A 519 1.54 7.65 3.08
N ALA A 520 2.02 8.23 4.19
CA ALA A 520 2.23 7.49 5.44
C ALA A 520 0.93 6.92 6.02
N LEU A 521 -0.18 7.67 5.99
CA LEU A 521 -1.48 7.16 6.41
C LEU A 521 -2.05 6.10 5.45
N SER A 522 -1.79 6.21 4.14
CA SER A 522 -2.21 5.19 3.17
C SER A 522 -1.46 3.88 3.40
N VAL A 523 -0.15 3.95 3.67
CA VAL A 523 0.67 2.78 4.05
C VAL A 523 0.16 2.18 5.37
N SER A 524 -0.09 3.01 6.38
CA SER A 524 -0.59 2.57 7.68
C SER A 524 -1.97 1.91 7.59
N SER A 525 -2.87 2.46 6.76
CA SER A 525 -4.19 1.89 6.50
C SER A 525 -4.10 0.54 5.80
N GLY A 526 -3.23 0.41 4.80
CA GLY A 526 -3.00 -0.87 4.12
C GLY A 526 -2.34 -1.91 5.02
N PHE A 527 -1.44 -1.50 5.92
CA PHE A 527 -0.88 -2.37 6.95
C PHE A 527 -1.94 -2.82 7.97
N GLY A 528 -2.83 -1.92 8.40
CA GLY A 528 -3.99 -2.28 9.24
C GLY A 528 -4.87 -3.34 8.57
N ASN A 529 -5.10 -3.20 7.26
CA ASN A 529 -5.80 -4.20 6.46
C ASN A 529 -5.06 -5.54 6.42
N ALA A 530 -3.73 -5.52 6.27
CA ALA A 530 -2.91 -6.73 6.28
C ALA A 530 -2.93 -7.46 7.63
N ILE A 531 -2.90 -6.72 8.75
CA ILE A 531 -3.06 -7.29 10.09
C ILE A 531 -4.39 -8.02 10.22
N ILE A 532 -5.48 -7.45 9.70
CA ILE A 532 -6.80 -8.10 9.73
C ILE A 532 -6.74 -9.46 9.04
N ILE A 533 -6.19 -9.53 7.83
CA ILE A 533 -6.06 -10.77 7.06
C ILE A 533 -5.22 -11.79 7.84
N PHE A 534 -4.06 -11.36 8.34
CA PHE A 534 -3.14 -12.22 9.08
C PHE A 534 -3.80 -12.79 10.34
N VAL A 535 -4.45 -11.94 11.13
CA VAL A 535 -5.10 -12.35 12.38
C VAL A 535 -6.24 -13.32 12.11
N VAL A 536 -7.02 -13.11 11.06
CA VAL A 536 -8.09 -14.03 10.66
C VAL A 536 -7.50 -15.38 10.21
N ASN A 537 -6.45 -15.37 9.40
CA ASN A 537 -5.80 -16.60 8.94
C ASN A 537 -5.19 -17.39 10.12
N GLU A 538 -4.52 -16.69 11.04
CA GLU A 538 -3.94 -17.29 12.25
C GLU A 538 -5.01 -17.85 13.17
N ALA A 539 -6.14 -17.16 13.33
CA ALA A 539 -7.27 -17.64 14.12
C ALA A 539 -7.90 -18.92 13.53
N LEU A 540 -7.89 -19.08 12.20
CA LEU A 540 -8.41 -20.29 11.53
C LEU A 540 -7.48 -21.50 11.65
N ASN A 541 -6.17 -21.27 11.82
CA ASN A 541 -5.18 -22.33 11.94
C ASN A 541 -5.01 -22.86 13.38
N ARG A 542 -5.57 -22.18 14.39
CA ARG A 542 -5.51 -22.60 15.80
C ARG A 542 -6.76 -23.40 16.21
N THR A 543 -6.55 -24.56 16.84
CA THR A 543 -7.63 -25.52 17.16
C THR A 543 -8.25 -25.36 18.55
N ASP A 544 -7.66 -24.57 19.47
CA ASP A 544 -8.11 -24.47 20.87
C ASP A 544 -8.14 -23.04 21.44
N SER A 545 -9.16 -22.79 22.27
CA SER A 545 -9.45 -21.62 23.14
C SER A 545 -9.54 -20.22 22.49
N PHE A 546 -10.39 -19.36 23.06
CA PHE A 546 -10.55 -17.97 22.63
C PHE A 546 -9.31 -17.14 23.01
N GLN A 547 -8.55 -16.69 22.01
CA GLN A 547 -7.37 -15.87 22.24
C GLN A 547 -7.70 -14.38 22.17
N PHE A 548 -7.88 -13.78 23.34
CA PHE A 548 -8.11 -12.33 23.49
C PHE A 548 -7.04 -11.49 22.77
N GLY A 549 -5.79 -11.97 22.71
CA GLY A 549 -4.71 -11.32 21.98
C GLY A 549 -5.04 -11.10 20.51
N LEU A 550 -5.45 -12.15 19.78
CA LEU A 550 -5.79 -12.06 18.35
C LEU A 550 -6.92 -11.06 18.11
N LEU A 551 -7.96 -11.08 18.95
CA LEU A 551 -9.06 -10.11 18.87
C LEU A 551 -8.57 -8.66 19.01
N LEU A 552 -7.62 -8.41 19.91
CA LEU A 552 -7.06 -7.08 20.13
C LEU A 552 -6.31 -6.56 18.89
N TYR A 553 -5.54 -7.40 18.20
CA TYR A 553 -4.91 -7.01 16.92
C TYR A 553 -5.92 -6.84 15.79
N PHE A 554 -6.98 -7.65 15.77
CA PHE A 554 -8.07 -7.46 14.82
C PHE A 554 -8.72 -6.08 14.99
N ILE A 555 -9.04 -5.69 16.23
CA ILE A 555 -9.59 -4.36 16.55
C ILE A 555 -8.59 -3.26 16.18
N MET A 556 -7.31 -3.40 16.53
CA MET A 556 -6.28 -2.43 16.16
C MET A 556 -6.15 -2.27 14.64
N GLY A 557 -6.12 -3.40 13.91
CA GLY A 557 -6.10 -3.42 12.45
C GLY A 557 -7.31 -2.72 11.85
N MET A 558 -8.52 -2.96 12.38
CA MET A 558 -9.74 -2.27 11.97
C MET A 558 -9.68 -0.77 12.25
N VAL A 559 -9.22 -0.35 13.43
CA VAL A 559 -9.07 1.08 13.77
C VAL A 559 -8.09 1.75 12.81
N LEU A 560 -6.91 1.15 12.58
CA LEU A 560 -5.91 1.65 11.64
C LEU A 560 -6.47 1.75 10.21
N TYR A 561 -7.17 0.72 9.75
CA TYR A 561 -7.76 0.67 8.42
C TYR A 561 -8.86 1.73 8.25
N VAL A 562 -9.89 1.71 9.10
CA VAL A 562 -11.05 2.60 8.97
C VAL A 562 -10.67 4.05 9.20
N TYR A 563 -9.89 4.34 10.25
CA TYR A 563 -9.51 5.71 10.58
C TYR A 563 -8.49 6.27 9.59
N GLY A 564 -7.48 5.48 9.23
CA GLY A 564 -6.50 5.83 8.20
C GLY A 564 -7.19 6.15 6.88
N GLN A 565 -8.11 5.29 6.45
CA GLN A 565 -8.81 5.49 5.19
C GLN A 565 -9.77 6.69 5.22
N ARG A 566 -10.46 6.93 6.34
CA ARG A 566 -11.32 8.11 6.51
C ARG A 566 -10.52 9.41 6.43
N ILE A 567 -9.33 9.48 7.03
CA ILE A 567 -8.48 10.67 6.97
C ILE A 567 -7.93 10.90 5.56
N VAL A 568 -7.39 9.85 4.93
CA VAL A 568 -6.83 9.91 3.57
C VAL A 568 -7.89 10.42 2.59
N ARG A 569 -9.11 9.85 2.62
CA ARG A 569 -10.24 10.30 1.79
C ARG A 569 -10.59 11.76 2.03
N LYS A 570 -10.73 12.17 3.29
CA LYS A 570 -11.10 13.56 3.63
C LYS A 570 -10.07 14.57 3.10
N ARG A 571 -8.78 14.31 3.29
CA ARG A 571 -7.71 15.23 2.84
C ARG A 571 -7.63 15.30 1.32
N LEU A 572 -7.74 14.17 0.63
CA LEU A 572 -7.69 14.15 -0.84
C LEU A 572 -8.90 14.86 -1.47
N LEU A 573 -10.11 14.68 -0.94
CA LEU A 573 -11.30 15.40 -1.39
C LEU A 573 -11.15 16.93 -1.28
N PHE A 574 -10.61 17.42 -0.16
CA PHE A 574 -10.40 18.86 0.03
C PHE A 574 -9.32 19.40 -0.92
N LEU A 575 -8.23 18.66 -1.07
CA LEU A 575 -7.14 19.04 -1.97
C LEU A 575 -7.63 19.14 -3.42
N THR A 576 -8.35 18.13 -3.92
CA THR A 576 -8.78 18.12 -5.32
C THR A 576 -9.93 19.07 -5.59
N SER A 577 -10.84 19.27 -4.65
CA SER A 577 -11.90 20.28 -4.78
C SER A 577 -11.32 21.70 -4.91
N ASN A 578 -10.28 22.01 -4.13
CA ASN A 578 -9.60 23.31 -4.24
C ASN A 578 -8.83 23.44 -5.56
N VAL A 579 -8.15 22.38 -6.02
CA VAL A 579 -7.49 22.38 -7.34
C VAL A 579 -8.50 22.65 -8.45
N VAL A 580 -9.67 22.01 -8.42
CA VAL A 580 -10.73 22.21 -9.41
C VAL A 580 -11.30 23.64 -9.33
N TYR A 581 -11.49 24.17 -8.12
CA TYR A 581 -11.90 25.56 -7.93
C TYR A 581 -10.88 26.53 -8.54
N ASP A 582 -9.60 26.39 -8.19
CA ASP A 582 -8.52 27.25 -8.69
C ASP A 582 -8.44 27.16 -10.23
N MET A 583 -8.47 25.94 -10.80
CA MET A 583 -8.49 25.74 -12.26
C MET A 583 -9.67 26.44 -12.93
N ARG A 584 -10.89 26.35 -12.37
CA ARG A 584 -12.06 27.02 -12.95
C ARG A 584 -11.93 28.54 -12.91
N ILE A 585 -11.45 29.08 -11.79
CA ILE A 585 -11.26 30.53 -11.64
C ILE A 585 -10.17 31.03 -12.58
N ASP A 586 -9.06 30.32 -12.69
CA ASP A 586 -7.95 30.70 -13.57
C ASP A 586 -8.38 30.63 -15.04
N MET A 587 -9.11 29.58 -15.45
CA MET A 587 -9.70 29.50 -16.79
C MET A 587 -10.64 30.67 -17.08
N ILE A 588 -11.53 31.03 -16.14
CA ILE A 588 -12.45 32.18 -16.31
C ILE A 588 -11.65 33.47 -16.48
N LYS A 589 -10.62 33.70 -15.66
CA LYS A 589 -9.76 34.89 -15.77
C LYS A 589 -9.05 34.95 -17.13
N GLU A 590 -8.50 33.84 -17.60
CA GLU A 590 -7.80 33.81 -18.89
C GLU A 590 -8.76 33.95 -20.08
N ILE A 591 -9.97 33.38 -20.00
CA ILE A 591 -11.02 33.63 -21.00
C ILE A 591 -11.37 35.12 -21.05
N LEU A 592 -11.55 35.79 -19.90
CA LEU A 592 -11.91 37.21 -19.86
C LEU A 592 -10.79 38.17 -20.30
N LYS A 593 -9.52 37.74 -20.21
CA LYS A 593 -8.36 38.51 -20.72
C LYS A 593 -8.10 38.31 -22.21
N SER A 594 -8.56 37.19 -22.77
CA SER A 594 -8.29 36.83 -24.17
C SER A 594 -8.99 37.77 -25.15
N SER A 595 -8.41 37.99 -26.33
CA SER A 595 -9.00 38.88 -27.33
C SER A 595 -10.35 38.36 -27.84
N TYR A 596 -11.32 39.28 -27.99
CA TYR A 596 -12.68 38.94 -28.42
C TYR A 596 -12.70 38.21 -29.77
N GLU A 597 -11.93 38.69 -30.75
CA GLU A 597 -11.80 38.09 -32.09
C GLU A 597 -11.48 36.59 -32.05
N LYS A 598 -10.62 36.16 -31.12
CA LYS A 598 -10.19 34.76 -31.04
C LYS A 598 -11.20 33.90 -30.30
N ILE A 599 -11.88 34.45 -29.29
CA ILE A 599 -13.00 33.77 -28.63
C ILE A 599 -14.13 33.52 -29.65
N GLU A 600 -14.42 34.49 -30.52
CA GLU A 600 -15.42 34.36 -31.58
C GLU A 600 -15.03 33.28 -32.61
N GLN A 601 -13.74 33.08 -32.87
CA GLN A 601 -13.22 32.00 -33.73
C GLN A 601 -13.22 30.62 -33.06
N MET A 602 -13.29 30.55 -31.73
CA MET A 602 -13.33 29.27 -31.00
C MET A 602 -14.69 28.61 -31.12
N GLU A 603 -14.69 27.27 -31.25
CA GLU A 603 -15.93 26.50 -31.21
C GLU A 603 -16.55 26.54 -29.81
N ASN A 604 -17.74 27.15 -29.66
CA ASN A 604 -18.45 27.35 -28.37
C ASN A 604 -18.49 26.10 -27.47
N GLY A 605 -18.52 24.88 -28.05
CA GLY A 605 -18.52 23.62 -27.30
C GLY A 605 -17.23 23.33 -26.50
N LYS A 606 -16.08 23.88 -26.91
CA LYS A 606 -14.79 23.64 -26.24
C LYS A 606 -14.72 24.29 -24.87
N ILE A 607 -15.16 25.53 -24.74
CA ILE A 607 -15.15 26.28 -23.46
C ILE A 607 -16.12 25.63 -22.47
N HIS A 608 -17.34 25.30 -22.90
CA HIS A 608 -18.33 24.65 -22.05
C HIS A 608 -17.88 23.25 -21.58
N SER A 609 -17.31 22.44 -22.47
CA SER A 609 -16.82 21.11 -22.09
C SER A 609 -15.59 21.17 -21.18
N GLY A 610 -14.73 22.16 -21.35
CA GLY A 610 -13.59 22.45 -20.47
C GLY A 610 -14.03 22.81 -19.05
N LEU A 611 -14.85 23.84 -18.91
CA LEU A 611 -15.28 24.35 -17.59
C LEU A 611 -16.11 23.35 -16.78
N ASN A 612 -16.88 22.49 -17.45
CA ASN A 612 -17.75 21.52 -16.77
C ASN A 612 -17.16 20.10 -16.74
N ASN A 613 -17.16 19.40 -17.88
CA ASN A 613 -16.90 17.95 -17.95
C ASN A 613 -15.43 17.60 -17.66
N ASP A 614 -14.48 18.36 -18.21
CA ASP A 614 -13.06 18.07 -18.05
C ASP A 614 -12.56 18.41 -16.63
N THR A 615 -13.07 19.48 -16.01
CA THR A 615 -12.75 19.78 -14.60
C THR A 615 -13.38 18.77 -13.63
N GLU A 616 -14.57 18.28 -13.90
CA GLU A 616 -15.22 17.23 -13.11
C GLU A 616 -14.44 15.90 -13.17
N ALA A 617 -13.93 15.53 -14.35
CA ALA A 617 -13.09 14.35 -14.51
C ALA A 617 -11.82 14.41 -13.63
N ILE A 618 -11.21 15.59 -13.48
CA ILE A 618 -10.08 15.82 -12.57
C ILE A 618 -10.50 15.71 -11.10
N SER A 619 -11.69 16.20 -10.74
CA SER A 619 -12.21 16.06 -9.38
C SER A 619 -12.36 14.58 -8.97
N ASN A 620 -12.97 13.78 -9.85
CA ASN A 620 -13.27 12.37 -9.60
C ASN A 620 -12.01 11.50 -9.47
N PHE A 621 -10.93 11.87 -10.15
CA PHE A 621 -9.62 11.23 -10.09
C PHE A 621 -9.05 11.11 -8.66
N ALA A 622 -9.41 12.04 -7.76
CA ALA A 622 -9.00 12.01 -6.36
C ALA A 622 -9.36 10.70 -5.66
N ASN A 623 -10.62 10.28 -5.80
CA ASN A 623 -11.17 9.08 -5.17
C ASN A 623 -10.53 7.81 -5.74
N VAL A 624 -10.20 7.85 -7.03
CA VAL A 624 -9.51 6.77 -7.74
C VAL A 624 -8.13 6.55 -7.17
N ILE A 625 -7.35 7.62 -6.98
CA ILE A 625 -6.01 7.51 -6.39
C ILE A 625 -6.07 6.87 -5.01
N VAL A 626 -7.01 7.30 -4.16
CA VAL A 626 -7.16 6.72 -2.81
C VAL A 626 -7.33 5.21 -2.88
N SER A 627 -8.28 4.77 -3.72
CA SER A 627 -8.59 3.36 -3.87
C SER A 627 -7.42 2.59 -4.46
N ALA A 628 -6.79 3.12 -5.52
CA ALA A 628 -5.65 2.50 -6.18
C ALA A 628 -4.45 2.34 -5.25
N VAL A 629 -4.09 3.38 -4.49
CA VAL A 629 -2.98 3.34 -3.54
C VAL A 629 -3.29 2.36 -2.40
N SER A 630 -4.50 2.40 -1.83
CA SER A 630 -4.90 1.48 -0.77
C SER A 630 -4.85 0.01 -1.24
N SER A 631 -5.32 -0.25 -2.46
CA SER A 631 -5.25 -1.57 -3.06
C SER A 631 -3.81 -2.00 -3.31
N LEU A 632 -2.97 -1.11 -3.86
CA LEU A 632 -1.56 -1.40 -4.13
C LEU A 632 -0.79 -1.72 -2.85
N VAL A 633 -0.98 -0.93 -1.78
CA VAL A 633 -0.37 -1.20 -0.47
C VAL A 633 -0.85 -2.55 0.07
N THR A 634 -2.15 -2.83 0.01
CA THR A 634 -2.70 -4.12 0.46
C THR A 634 -2.04 -5.27 -0.30
N LEU A 635 -1.91 -5.16 -1.63
CA LEU A 635 -1.25 -6.18 -2.45
C LEU A 635 0.22 -6.37 -2.08
N ILE A 636 0.97 -5.28 -1.87
CA ILE A 636 2.35 -5.35 -1.41
C ILE A 636 2.42 -6.11 -0.07
N CYS A 637 1.54 -5.81 0.88
CA CYS A 637 1.50 -6.52 2.15
C CYS A 637 1.16 -8.00 1.99
N CYS A 638 0.19 -8.35 1.15
CA CYS A 638 -0.14 -9.75 0.83
C CYS A 638 1.07 -10.47 0.22
N PHE A 639 1.80 -9.84 -0.71
CA PHE A 639 3.02 -10.40 -1.30
C PHE A 639 4.14 -10.59 -0.29
N ILE A 640 4.34 -9.62 0.61
CA ILE A 640 5.32 -9.76 1.70
C ILE A 640 4.94 -10.96 2.57
N TYR A 641 3.67 -11.10 2.94
CA TYR A 641 3.18 -12.22 3.74
C TYR A 641 3.41 -13.57 3.03
N LEU A 642 3.05 -13.68 1.75
CA LEU A 642 3.32 -14.86 0.92
C LEU A 642 4.82 -15.19 0.82
N GLY A 643 5.67 -14.16 0.73
CA GLY A 643 7.12 -14.31 0.68
C GLY A 643 7.74 -14.78 1.98
N VAL A 644 7.17 -14.36 3.13
CA VAL A 644 7.57 -14.85 4.46
C VAL A 644 7.22 -16.33 4.62
N ILE A 645 6.09 -16.78 4.06
CA ILE A 645 5.72 -18.20 4.07
C ILE A 645 6.65 -19.02 3.17
N ASN A 646 6.76 -18.64 1.89
CA ASN A 646 7.68 -19.28 0.95
C ASN A 646 8.01 -18.34 -0.22
N ILE A 647 9.29 -18.02 -0.37
CA ILE A 647 9.81 -17.11 -1.39
C ILE A 647 9.53 -17.58 -2.83
N TYR A 648 9.54 -18.89 -3.09
CA TYR A 648 9.22 -19.45 -4.40
C TYR A 648 7.74 -19.29 -4.73
N GLY A 649 6.87 -19.50 -3.74
CA GLY A 649 5.44 -19.23 -3.89
C GLY A 649 5.16 -17.77 -4.21
N LEU A 650 5.91 -16.83 -3.62
CA LEU A 650 5.84 -15.41 -3.99
C LEU A 650 6.21 -15.17 -5.47
N PHE A 651 7.32 -15.74 -5.96
CA PHE A 651 7.71 -15.57 -7.36
C PHE A 651 6.65 -16.09 -8.34
N VAL A 652 6.07 -17.24 -8.06
CA VAL A 652 4.97 -17.79 -8.88
C VAL A 652 3.74 -16.87 -8.83
N SER A 653 3.40 -16.36 -7.64
CA SER A 653 2.29 -15.41 -7.45
C SER A 653 2.50 -14.12 -8.25
N ILE A 654 3.73 -13.59 -8.23
CA ILE A 654 4.13 -12.41 -9.01
C ILE A 654 4.03 -12.69 -10.50
N LEU A 655 4.58 -13.80 -10.99
CA LEU A 655 4.56 -14.19 -12.41
C LEU A 655 3.14 -14.27 -12.95
N VAL A 656 2.26 -14.91 -12.17
CA VAL A 656 0.84 -15.00 -12.45
C VAL A 656 0.20 -13.61 -12.60
N ILE A 657 0.44 -12.73 -11.62
CA ILE A 657 -0.19 -11.40 -11.60
C ILE A 657 0.35 -10.53 -12.73
N PHE A 658 1.64 -10.61 -13.05
CA PHE A 658 2.20 -9.95 -14.22
C PHE A 658 1.62 -10.50 -15.53
N SER A 659 1.40 -11.81 -15.63
CA SER A 659 0.75 -12.42 -16.79
C SER A 659 -0.68 -11.94 -16.95
N ALA A 660 -1.43 -11.86 -15.84
CA ALA A 660 -2.79 -11.33 -15.83
C ALA A 660 -2.84 -9.83 -16.16
N ALA A 661 -1.95 -9.03 -15.58
CA ALA A 661 -1.82 -7.61 -15.87
C ALA A 661 -1.40 -7.36 -17.33
N GLY A 662 -0.52 -8.19 -17.89
CA GLY A 662 -0.10 -8.12 -19.30
C GLY A 662 -1.25 -8.41 -20.27
N LEU A 663 -2.04 -9.46 -20.01
CA LEU A 663 -3.25 -9.78 -20.77
C LEU A 663 -4.27 -8.65 -20.67
N TYR A 664 -4.49 -8.14 -19.45
CA TYR A 664 -5.37 -7.01 -19.19
C TYR A 664 -4.94 -5.76 -19.98
N PHE A 665 -3.65 -5.42 -19.94
CA PHE A 665 -3.11 -4.26 -20.66
C PHE A 665 -3.27 -4.41 -22.18
N ALA A 666 -3.02 -5.61 -22.71
CA ALA A 666 -3.18 -5.90 -24.14
C ALA A 666 -4.66 -5.74 -24.59
N MET A 667 -5.61 -6.25 -23.81
CA MET A 667 -7.05 -6.12 -24.11
C MET A 667 -7.57 -4.70 -23.84
N GLY A 668 -7.09 -4.06 -22.78
CA GLY A 668 -7.44 -2.70 -22.38
C GLY A 668 -7.05 -1.65 -23.44
N ARG A 669 -5.92 -1.83 -24.15
CA ARG A 669 -5.56 -0.95 -25.28
C ARG A 669 -6.63 -0.90 -26.37
N TYR A 670 -7.26 -2.04 -26.67
CA TYR A 670 -8.34 -2.09 -27.67
C TYR A 670 -9.59 -1.36 -27.19
N ALA A 671 -9.99 -1.58 -25.93
CA ALA A 671 -11.13 -0.89 -25.31
C ALA A 671 -10.90 0.62 -25.21
N ASN A 672 -9.68 1.05 -24.85
CA ASN A 672 -9.29 2.46 -24.77
C ASN A 672 -9.44 3.18 -26.12
N LYS A 673 -9.05 2.54 -27.23
CA LYS A 673 -9.21 3.14 -28.57
C LYS A 673 -10.69 3.37 -28.91
N LEU A 674 -11.55 2.38 -28.63
CA LEU A 674 -13.00 2.51 -28.84
C LEU A 674 -13.60 3.60 -27.95
N TRP A 675 -13.08 3.77 -26.74
CA TRP A 675 -13.52 4.82 -25.82
C TRP A 675 -13.18 6.23 -26.32
N GLU A 676 -11.99 6.40 -26.89
CA GLU A 676 -11.56 7.65 -27.52
C GLU A 676 -12.49 8.01 -28.71
N GLU A 677 -12.75 7.05 -29.61
CA GLU A 677 -13.72 7.20 -30.72
C GLU A 677 -15.13 7.56 -30.23
N THR A 678 -15.60 6.91 -29.14
CA THR A 678 -16.94 7.17 -28.57
C THR A 678 -17.07 8.60 -28.03
N ARG A 679 -15.97 9.17 -27.54
CA ARG A 679 -15.95 10.53 -26.99
C ARG A 679 -15.94 11.60 -28.08
N ASP A 680 -15.35 11.33 -29.24
CA ASP A 680 -15.45 12.21 -30.41
C ASP A 680 -16.88 12.24 -30.99
N LEU A 681 -17.55 11.08 -31.03
CA LEU A 681 -18.97 10.99 -31.41
C LEU A 681 -19.88 11.78 -30.44
N GLN A 682 -19.48 11.90 -29.18
CA GLN A 682 -20.20 12.74 -28.21
C GLN A 682 -20.15 14.23 -28.57
N ASN A 683 -19.05 14.73 -29.15
CA ASN A 683 -18.98 16.12 -29.61
C ASN A 683 -19.95 16.38 -30.77
N ILE A 684 -20.09 15.42 -31.69
CA ILE A 684 -21.06 15.49 -32.79
C ILE A 684 -22.49 15.56 -32.23
N PHE A 685 -22.79 14.77 -31.18
CA PHE A 685 -24.08 14.87 -30.50
C PHE A 685 -24.33 16.26 -29.90
N PHE A 686 -23.34 16.87 -29.23
CA PHE A 686 -23.48 18.25 -28.73
C PHE A 686 -23.69 19.27 -29.85
N LYS A 687 -23.08 19.07 -31.02
CA LYS A 687 -23.34 19.88 -32.21
C LYS A 687 -24.80 19.78 -32.65
N PHE A 688 -25.37 18.56 -32.69
CA PHE A 688 -26.80 18.38 -32.96
C PHE A 688 -27.69 19.04 -31.90
N ILE A 689 -27.35 18.96 -30.61
CA ILE A 689 -28.09 19.67 -29.56
C ILE A 689 -28.09 21.18 -29.81
N ASN A 690 -26.93 21.76 -30.13
CA ASN A 690 -26.83 23.19 -30.45
C ASN A 690 -27.62 23.58 -31.71
N SER A 691 -27.55 22.75 -32.77
CA SER A 691 -28.36 22.95 -33.98
C SER A 691 -29.87 22.80 -33.71
N LEU A 692 -30.26 21.89 -32.82
CA LEU A 692 -31.64 21.71 -32.41
C LEU A 692 -32.15 22.91 -31.62
N THR A 693 -31.39 23.42 -30.66
CA THR A 693 -31.81 24.57 -29.84
C THR A 693 -31.91 25.85 -30.66
N ASN A 694 -30.93 26.10 -31.53
CA ASN A 694 -30.88 27.34 -32.32
C ASN A 694 -31.78 27.27 -33.57
N GLY A 695 -31.90 26.10 -34.20
CA GLY A 695 -32.67 25.87 -35.43
C GLY A 695 -34.08 25.33 -35.22
N LEU A 696 -34.58 25.32 -33.97
CA LEU A 696 -35.85 24.66 -33.63
C LEU A 696 -37.03 25.25 -34.42
N LYS A 697 -37.03 26.57 -34.63
CA LYS A 697 -38.11 27.27 -35.34
C LYS A 697 -38.16 26.82 -36.79
N GLU A 698 -37.02 26.74 -37.46
CA GLU A 698 -36.85 26.32 -38.85
C GLU A 698 -37.25 24.86 -39.04
N LEU A 699 -36.87 24.01 -38.08
CA LEU A 699 -37.24 22.59 -38.05
C LEU A 699 -38.75 22.41 -37.83
N LYS A 700 -39.39 23.22 -36.98
CA LYS A 700 -40.83 23.15 -36.70
C LYS A 700 -41.71 23.57 -37.87
N ILE A 701 -41.23 24.47 -38.73
CA ILE A 701 -42.00 24.99 -39.87
C ILE A 701 -42.06 23.98 -41.03
N ASN A 702 -41.02 23.15 -41.21
CA ASN A 702 -40.93 22.23 -42.35
C ASN A 702 -40.74 20.77 -41.90
N ASN A 703 -41.81 19.99 -42.02
CA ASN A 703 -41.82 18.57 -41.63
C ASN A 703 -40.75 17.72 -42.35
N LYS A 704 -40.39 18.02 -43.61
CA LYS A 704 -39.32 17.30 -44.32
C LYS A 704 -37.94 17.64 -43.74
N LYS A 705 -37.68 18.91 -43.43
CA LYS A 705 -36.44 19.32 -42.74
C LYS A 705 -36.37 18.72 -41.34
N GLN A 706 -37.49 18.74 -40.61
CA GLN A 706 -37.60 18.09 -39.31
C GLN A 706 -37.26 16.61 -39.39
N ALA A 707 -37.88 15.88 -40.33
CA ALA A 707 -37.65 14.46 -40.51
C ALA A 707 -36.19 14.17 -40.93
N GLY A 708 -35.62 14.95 -41.85
CA GLY A 708 -34.21 14.84 -42.24
C GLY A 708 -33.25 15.04 -41.06
N PHE A 709 -33.45 16.11 -40.28
CA PHE A 709 -32.63 16.38 -39.09
C PHE A 709 -32.77 15.28 -38.04
N VAL A 710 -34.00 14.80 -37.80
CA VAL A 710 -34.25 13.69 -36.86
C VAL A 710 -33.56 12.42 -37.35
N ASN A 711 -33.57 12.13 -38.66
CA ASN A 711 -32.88 10.97 -39.23
C ASN A 711 -31.36 11.07 -39.05
N ASP A 712 -30.75 12.22 -39.38
CA ASP A 712 -29.31 12.43 -39.23
C ASP A 712 -28.88 12.32 -37.75
N MET A 713 -29.67 12.91 -36.85
CA MET A 713 -29.45 12.82 -35.41
C MET A 713 -29.61 11.39 -34.91
N GLN A 714 -30.63 10.65 -35.40
CA GLN A 714 -30.84 9.24 -35.07
C GLN A 714 -29.67 8.36 -35.55
N GLU A 715 -29.14 8.61 -36.75
CA GLU A 715 -28.00 7.88 -37.29
C GLU A 715 -26.75 8.13 -36.44
N SER A 716 -26.46 9.38 -36.09
CA SER A 716 -25.36 9.72 -35.19
C SER A 716 -25.54 9.11 -33.78
N CYS A 717 -26.75 9.16 -33.22
CA CYS A 717 -27.05 8.52 -31.94
C CYS A 717 -26.91 7.00 -32.00
N LYS A 718 -27.28 6.38 -33.13
CA LYS A 718 -27.12 4.94 -33.36
C LYS A 718 -25.65 4.56 -33.44
N GLU A 719 -24.84 5.32 -34.18
CA GLU A 719 -23.40 5.10 -34.25
C GLU A 719 -22.73 5.26 -32.87
N TYR A 720 -23.08 6.33 -32.14
CA TYR A 720 -22.63 6.54 -30.77
C TYR A 720 -23.00 5.36 -29.87
N ARG A 721 -24.26 4.91 -29.90
CA ARG A 721 -24.74 3.76 -29.13
C ARG A 721 -23.97 2.49 -29.49
N ASP A 722 -23.83 2.17 -30.77
CA ASP A 722 -23.21 0.92 -31.22
C ASP A 722 -21.70 0.89 -30.91
N LYS A 723 -21.01 2.04 -31.02
CA LYS A 723 -19.61 2.21 -30.62
C LYS A 723 -19.43 2.16 -29.11
N ARG A 724 -20.30 2.83 -28.35
CA ARG A 724 -20.30 2.80 -26.88
C ARG A 724 -20.51 1.39 -26.35
N ILE A 725 -21.51 0.67 -26.86
CA ILE A 725 -21.76 -0.74 -26.49
C ILE A 725 -20.51 -1.59 -26.77
N LYS A 726 -19.85 -1.42 -27.93
CA LYS A 726 -18.60 -2.15 -28.22
C LYS A 726 -17.46 -1.80 -27.26
N GLY A 727 -17.33 -0.53 -26.89
CA GLY A 727 -16.35 -0.07 -25.90
C GLY A 727 -16.61 -0.65 -24.51
N ASP A 728 -17.85 -0.54 -24.03
CA ASP A 728 -18.30 -1.03 -22.71
C ASP A 728 -18.18 -2.56 -22.63
N LEU A 729 -18.62 -3.29 -23.67
CA LEU A 729 -18.42 -4.74 -23.76
C LEU A 729 -16.93 -5.11 -23.83
N GLY A 730 -16.11 -4.26 -24.47
CA GLY A 730 -14.65 -4.39 -24.45
C GLY A 730 -14.12 -4.44 -23.03
N PHE A 731 -14.47 -3.44 -22.20
CA PHE A 731 -14.06 -3.37 -20.79
C PHE A 731 -14.67 -4.49 -19.94
N ALA A 732 -15.95 -4.84 -20.13
CA ALA A 732 -16.59 -5.94 -19.42
C ALA A 732 -15.87 -7.28 -19.70
N ASN A 733 -15.50 -7.54 -20.95
CA ASN A 733 -14.72 -8.72 -21.30
C ASN A 733 -13.33 -8.71 -20.65
N VAL A 734 -12.67 -7.55 -20.56
CA VAL A 734 -11.38 -7.45 -19.86
C VAL A 734 -11.55 -7.79 -18.38
N PHE A 735 -12.63 -7.33 -17.73
CA PHE A 735 -12.95 -7.65 -16.34
C PHE A 735 -13.15 -9.16 -16.12
N VAL A 736 -14.02 -9.79 -16.93
CA VAL A 736 -14.33 -11.22 -16.82
C VAL A 736 -13.08 -12.08 -17.03
N VAL A 737 -12.23 -11.73 -18.00
CA VAL A 737 -10.95 -12.43 -18.22
C VAL A 737 -10.04 -12.28 -17.01
N GLY A 738 -10.00 -11.09 -16.38
CA GLY A 738 -9.26 -10.87 -15.15
C GLY A 738 -9.71 -11.78 -14.00
N GLU A 739 -11.02 -11.90 -13.79
CA GLU A 739 -11.61 -12.75 -12.73
C GLU A 739 -11.34 -14.25 -12.97
N LEU A 740 -11.49 -14.71 -14.21
CA LEU A 740 -11.17 -16.08 -14.60
C LEU A 740 -9.70 -16.41 -14.37
N LEU A 741 -8.79 -15.48 -14.65
CA LEU A 741 -7.36 -15.68 -14.39
C LEU A 741 -7.08 -15.89 -12.90
N PHE A 742 -7.69 -15.12 -11.99
CA PHE A 742 -7.53 -15.36 -10.55
C PHE A 742 -8.07 -16.72 -10.11
N THR A 743 -9.22 -17.11 -10.65
CA THR A 743 -9.82 -18.42 -10.36
C THR A 743 -8.91 -19.56 -10.82
N ILE A 744 -8.32 -19.45 -12.02
CA ILE A 744 -7.35 -20.43 -12.54
C ILE A 744 -6.14 -20.51 -11.62
N VAL A 745 -5.65 -19.39 -11.11
CA VAL A 745 -4.46 -19.33 -10.25
C VAL A 745 -4.71 -20.02 -8.93
N ILE A 746 -5.85 -19.76 -8.30
CA ILE A 746 -6.27 -20.46 -7.09
C ILE A 746 -6.34 -21.96 -7.35
N GLY A 747 -6.88 -22.37 -8.51
CA GLY A 747 -6.88 -23.77 -8.95
C GLY A 747 -5.46 -24.35 -9.12
N VAL A 748 -4.54 -23.63 -9.76
CA VAL A 748 -3.14 -24.07 -9.91
C VAL A 748 -2.47 -24.24 -8.54
N VAL A 749 -2.68 -23.31 -7.61
CA VAL A 749 -2.16 -23.42 -6.25
C VAL A 749 -2.77 -24.62 -5.52
N ALA A 750 -4.07 -24.83 -5.62
CA ALA A 750 -4.75 -25.93 -4.93
C ALA A 750 -4.38 -27.32 -5.49
N PHE A 751 -4.24 -27.46 -6.82
CA PHE A 751 -4.11 -28.75 -7.49
C PHE A 751 -2.71 -29.05 -8.03
N VAL A 752 -1.93 -28.04 -8.44
CA VAL A 752 -0.62 -28.23 -9.08
C VAL A 752 0.52 -28.06 -8.08
N PHE A 753 0.44 -27.13 -7.12
CA PHE A 753 1.52 -26.95 -6.13
C PHE A 753 1.81 -28.21 -5.32
N PRO A 754 0.84 -29.02 -4.86
CA PRO A 754 1.14 -30.29 -4.18
C PRO A 754 1.95 -31.27 -5.05
N ILE A 755 1.79 -31.20 -6.37
CA ILE A 755 2.48 -32.07 -7.32
C ILE A 755 3.91 -31.56 -7.58
N VAL A 756 4.06 -30.24 -7.74
CA VAL A 756 5.35 -29.59 -8.05
C VAL A 756 6.24 -29.48 -6.82
N PHE A 757 5.65 -29.17 -5.66
CA PHE A 757 6.33 -28.99 -4.39
C PHE A 757 5.91 -30.12 -3.43
N LYS A 758 6.52 -31.29 -3.57
CA LYS A 758 6.18 -32.50 -2.78
C LYS A 758 6.28 -32.29 -1.25
N ASP A 759 7.09 -31.33 -0.82
CA ASP A 759 7.33 -31.03 0.60
C ASP A 759 6.47 -29.84 1.13
N ILE A 760 5.52 -29.32 0.35
CA ILE A 760 4.69 -28.19 0.81
C ILE A 760 3.72 -28.64 1.90
N GLN A 761 3.75 -27.96 3.05
CA GLN A 761 2.80 -28.24 4.13
C GLN A 761 1.37 -27.86 3.72
N THR A 762 0.39 -28.66 4.16
CA THR A 762 -1.03 -28.41 3.90
C THR A 762 -1.52 -27.10 4.53
N SER A 763 -0.94 -26.66 5.64
CA SER A 763 -1.14 -25.33 6.23
C SER A 763 -0.73 -24.23 5.26
N SER A 764 0.47 -24.30 4.68
CA SER A 764 0.96 -23.32 3.73
C SER A 764 0.04 -23.21 2.51
N LEU A 765 -0.44 -24.33 1.96
CA LEU A 765 -1.39 -24.33 0.84
C LEU A 765 -2.69 -23.58 1.17
N LYS A 766 -3.24 -23.79 2.38
CA LYS A 766 -4.43 -23.06 2.85
C LYS A 766 -4.17 -21.56 2.92
N ASP A 767 -3.00 -21.16 3.45
CA ASP A 767 -2.60 -19.76 3.55
C ASP A 767 -2.55 -19.10 2.15
N TYR A 768 -1.90 -19.76 1.17
CA TYR A 768 -1.85 -19.26 -0.22
C TYR A 768 -3.25 -19.05 -0.80
N VAL A 769 -4.12 -20.06 -0.71
CA VAL A 769 -5.50 -19.99 -1.24
C VAL A 769 -6.29 -18.87 -0.57
N PHE A 770 -6.21 -18.73 0.75
CA PHE A 770 -6.90 -17.69 1.51
C PHE A 770 -6.45 -16.27 1.08
N ILE A 771 -5.14 -16.06 0.94
CA ILE A 771 -4.58 -14.77 0.53
C ILE A 771 -4.99 -14.44 -0.91
N PHE A 772 -4.95 -15.40 -1.84
CA PHE A 772 -5.38 -15.16 -3.22
C PHE A 772 -6.86 -14.78 -3.33
N LEU A 773 -7.74 -15.45 -2.58
CA LEU A 773 -9.15 -15.09 -2.50
C LEU A 773 -9.33 -13.64 -2.01
N TYR A 774 -8.52 -13.23 -1.02
CA TYR A 774 -8.54 -11.86 -0.52
C TYR A 774 -8.01 -10.84 -1.54
N MET A 775 -6.94 -11.18 -2.27
CA MET A 775 -6.32 -10.30 -3.26
C MET A 775 -7.25 -9.92 -4.41
N THR A 776 -8.29 -10.72 -4.71
CA THR A 776 -9.30 -10.43 -5.74
C THR A 776 -9.86 -9.01 -5.61
N GLY A 777 -10.25 -8.57 -4.40
CA GLY A 777 -10.80 -7.24 -4.17
C GLY A 777 -9.83 -6.09 -4.47
N PRO A 778 -8.65 -6.03 -3.81
CA PRO A 778 -7.62 -5.04 -4.09
C PRO A 778 -7.20 -5.01 -5.56
N VAL A 779 -7.02 -6.17 -6.21
CA VAL A 779 -6.67 -6.23 -7.64
C VAL A 779 -7.74 -5.59 -8.50
N HIS A 780 -9.01 -5.95 -8.33
CA HIS A 780 -10.10 -5.29 -9.05
C HIS A 780 -10.14 -3.78 -8.77
N GLY A 781 -9.85 -3.34 -7.55
CA GLY A 781 -9.72 -1.92 -7.23
C GLY A 781 -8.64 -1.21 -8.05
N VAL A 782 -7.48 -1.82 -8.26
CA VAL A 782 -6.42 -1.29 -9.14
C VAL A 782 -6.88 -1.29 -10.60
N LEU A 783 -7.47 -2.40 -11.06
CA LEU A 783 -7.89 -2.55 -12.46
C LEU A 783 -8.99 -1.55 -12.85
N ASN A 784 -9.98 -1.35 -11.98
CA ASN A 784 -11.07 -0.40 -12.17
C ASN A 784 -10.60 1.07 -12.11
N SER A 785 -9.42 1.31 -11.54
CA SER A 785 -8.83 2.65 -11.49
C SER A 785 -8.25 3.06 -12.85
N ILE A 786 -7.75 2.12 -13.66
CA ILE A 786 -7.04 2.41 -14.92
C ILE A 786 -7.88 3.26 -15.91
N PRO A 787 -9.13 2.89 -16.25
CA PRO A 787 -9.93 3.69 -17.18
C PRO A 787 -10.15 5.13 -16.66
N GLN A 788 -10.32 5.28 -15.35
CA GLN A 788 -10.54 6.60 -14.74
C GLN A 788 -9.27 7.45 -14.73
N LEU A 789 -8.09 6.84 -14.53
CA LEU A 789 -6.79 7.52 -14.67
C LEU A 789 -6.58 8.02 -16.12
N ILE A 790 -6.95 7.20 -17.10
CA ILE A 790 -6.86 7.57 -18.53
C ILE A 790 -7.80 8.74 -18.83
N ASN A 791 -9.05 8.68 -18.37
CA ASN A 791 -10.02 9.76 -18.53
C ASN A 791 -9.50 11.08 -17.96
N ALA A 792 -8.99 11.06 -16.72
CA ALA A 792 -8.43 12.24 -16.08
C ALA A 792 -7.22 12.81 -16.84
N ARG A 793 -6.34 11.93 -17.37
CA ARG A 793 -5.19 12.33 -18.18
C ARG A 793 -5.60 13.02 -19.48
N ILE A 794 -6.62 12.51 -20.15
CA ILE A 794 -7.16 13.10 -21.40
C ILE A 794 -7.76 14.47 -21.10
N SER A 795 -8.61 14.57 -20.08
CA SER A 795 -9.20 15.85 -19.65
C SER A 795 -8.15 16.88 -19.25
N TYR A 796 -7.13 16.49 -18.48
CA TYR A 796 -6.02 17.38 -18.14
C TYR A 796 -5.25 17.88 -19.38
N ARG A 797 -4.96 16.99 -20.35
CA ARG A 797 -4.29 17.40 -21.60
C ARG A 797 -5.11 18.40 -22.40
N ARG A 798 -6.44 18.20 -22.48
CA ARG A 798 -7.36 19.12 -23.16
C ARG A 798 -7.41 20.48 -22.48
N LEU A 799 -7.52 20.50 -21.15
CA LEU A 799 -7.52 21.73 -20.36
C LEU A 799 -6.22 22.52 -20.51
N ASN A 800 -5.07 21.86 -20.43
CA ASN A 800 -3.79 22.52 -20.68
C ASN A 800 -3.65 22.99 -22.13
N GLY A 801 -4.21 22.25 -23.09
CA GLY A 801 -4.27 22.69 -24.49
C GLY A 801 -5.07 23.98 -24.65
N LEU A 802 -6.26 24.03 -24.06
CA LEU A 802 -7.13 25.21 -24.05
C LEU A 802 -6.47 26.40 -23.34
N MET A 803 -5.90 26.19 -22.15
CA MET A 803 -5.17 27.23 -21.42
C MET A 803 -3.99 27.78 -22.23
N LYS A 804 -3.20 26.91 -22.86
CA LYS A 804 -2.06 27.34 -23.68
C LYS A 804 -2.50 28.13 -24.92
N GLU A 805 -3.63 27.74 -25.51
CA GLU A 805 -4.26 28.51 -26.59
C GLU A 805 -4.55 29.92 -26.07
N LEU A 806 -5.28 30.05 -24.94
CA LEU A 806 -5.62 31.33 -24.30
C LEU A 806 -4.41 32.17 -23.86
N GLU A 807 -3.37 31.57 -23.25
CA GLU A 807 -2.17 32.25 -22.74
C GLU A 807 -1.26 32.80 -23.85
N SER A 808 -1.25 32.16 -25.03
CA SER A 808 -0.42 32.60 -26.17
C SER A 808 -0.83 33.97 -26.76
N PHE A 809 -1.81 34.63 -26.14
CA PHE A 809 -2.46 35.85 -26.60
C PHE A 809 -2.19 37.06 -25.69
N GLU A 810 -1.20 36.98 -24.79
CA GLU A 810 -0.78 38.12 -23.97
C GLU A 810 -0.17 39.27 -24.80
N THR A 811 -0.85 40.42 -24.78
CA THR A 811 -0.23 41.73 -24.56
C THR A 811 -1.25 42.65 -23.89
N VAL A 812 -1.40 42.56 -22.56
CA VAL A 812 -2.11 43.60 -21.79
C VAL A 812 -1.04 44.40 -21.04
N ASN A 813 -0.70 45.56 -21.57
CA ASN A 813 -0.07 46.60 -20.77
C ASN A 813 -1.11 47.13 -19.76
N THR A 814 -0.64 47.51 -18.56
CA THR A 814 -1.44 48.18 -17.53
C THR A 814 -2.35 49.25 -18.12
N VAL A 815 -3.66 49.01 -18.07
CA VAL A 815 -4.71 49.97 -18.43
C VAL A 815 -4.60 51.15 -17.46
N ARG A 816 -4.58 52.39 -17.97
CA ARG A 816 -4.78 53.57 -17.10
C ARG A 816 -6.20 53.51 -16.55
N GLU A 817 -6.36 53.38 -15.23
CA GLU A 817 -7.67 53.24 -14.57
C GLU A 817 -8.63 54.40 -14.89
N ASP A 818 -8.10 55.57 -15.25
CA ASP A 818 -8.89 56.73 -15.64
C ASP A 818 -8.45 57.34 -16.98
N VAL A 819 -9.05 56.89 -18.09
CA VAL A 819 -9.09 57.71 -19.30
C VAL A 819 -10.18 58.78 -19.08
N PHE A 820 -9.82 59.87 -18.40
CA PHE A 820 -10.72 61.02 -18.24
C PHE A 820 -10.91 61.71 -19.60
N LEU A 821 -11.97 61.34 -20.30
CA LEU A 821 -12.43 62.08 -21.47
C LEU A 821 -12.93 63.46 -21.03
N THR A 822 -12.20 64.50 -21.46
CA THR A 822 -12.66 65.90 -21.39
C THR A 822 -13.98 66.06 -22.14
N ASP A 823 -14.78 67.06 -21.77
CA ASP A 823 -16.07 67.28 -22.44
C ASP A 823 -15.92 67.48 -23.95
N ARG A 824 -14.79 68.01 -24.42
CA ARG A 824 -14.46 68.00 -25.84
C ARG A 824 -13.36 66.99 -26.15
N PHE A 825 -13.58 66.12 -27.13
CA PHE A 825 -12.57 65.18 -27.62
C PHE A 825 -12.71 64.89 -29.12
N SER A 826 -11.61 64.47 -29.77
CA SER A 826 -11.58 63.93 -31.13
C SER A 826 -11.08 62.49 -31.14
N LEU A 827 -11.79 61.60 -31.82
CA LEU A 827 -11.37 60.23 -32.10
C LEU A 827 -11.01 60.10 -33.58
N GLU A 828 -9.75 59.82 -33.88
CA GLU A 828 -9.17 59.82 -35.22
C GLU A 828 -8.74 58.40 -35.61
N LEU A 829 -9.26 57.90 -36.73
CA LEU A 829 -8.82 56.69 -37.40
C LEU A 829 -7.72 57.07 -38.39
N ASN A 830 -6.54 56.47 -38.27
CA ASN A 830 -5.39 56.74 -39.15
C ASN A 830 -4.97 55.46 -39.89
N ASP A 831 -5.21 55.41 -41.20
CA ASP A 831 -4.88 54.31 -42.11
C ASP A 831 -5.29 52.92 -41.60
N ILE A 832 -6.46 52.82 -40.95
CA ILE A 832 -6.94 51.58 -40.34
C ILE A 832 -7.25 50.55 -41.42
N GLU A 833 -6.55 49.42 -41.40
CA GLU A 833 -6.79 48.25 -42.25
C GLU A 833 -6.97 46.98 -41.41
N TYR A 834 -7.90 46.11 -41.80
CA TYR A 834 -8.11 44.80 -41.19
C TYR A 834 -8.47 43.75 -42.25
N THR A 835 -7.86 42.56 -42.13
CA THR A 835 -8.06 41.44 -43.06
C THR A 835 -8.54 40.21 -42.30
N TYR A 836 -9.67 39.62 -42.71
CA TYR A 836 -10.11 38.34 -42.15
C TYR A 836 -9.14 37.22 -42.56
N LYS A 837 -8.55 36.57 -41.57
CA LYS A 837 -7.62 35.44 -41.77
C LYS A 837 -8.42 34.15 -41.91
N ASN A 838 -8.85 33.83 -43.13
CA ASN A 838 -9.53 32.56 -43.42
C ASN A 838 -8.59 31.61 -44.19
N ASN A 839 -8.69 30.30 -43.94
CA ASN A 839 -7.85 29.27 -44.57
C ASN A 839 -8.12 29.05 -46.08
N ASN A 840 -9.16 29.69 -46.64
CA ASN A 840 -9.54 29.63 -48.05
C ASN A 840 -9.34 31.01 -48.69
N SER A 841 -8.89 31.01 -49.95
CA SER A 841 -8.28 32.09 -50.74
C SER A 841 -9.08 33.37 -51.02
N ASP A 842 -10.20 33.63 -50.35
CA ASP A 842 -10.97 34.89 -50.48
C ASP A 842 -10.73 35.78 -49.25
N PHE A 843 -10.00 36.89 -49.44
CA PHE A 843 -9.68 37.85 -48.39
C PHE A 843 -10.64 39.04 -48.47
N PHE A 844 -11.59 39.15 -47.53
CA PHE A 844 -12.32 40.39 -47.30
C PHE A 844 -11.47 41.33 -46.45
N LYS A 845 -11.26 42.55 -46.94
CA LYS A 845 -10.43 43.58 -46.31
C LYS A 845 -11.27 44.84 -46.06
N VAL A 846 -11.12 45.41 -44.87
CA VAL A 846 -11.61 46.75 -44.53
C VAL A 846 -10.42 47.70 -44.49
N GLY A 847 -10.51 48.84 -45.16
CA GLY A 847 -9.50 49.90 -45.18
C GLY A 847 -8.56 49.97 -46.39
N PRO A 848 -7.68 50.98 -46.42
CA PRO A 848 -7.38 51.93 -45.33
C PRO A 848 -8.53 52.92 -45.07
N ILE A 849 -8.87 53.14 -43.80
CA ILE A 849 -9.89 54.12 -43.36
C ILE A 849 -9.22 55.25 -42.60
N ASN A 850 -9.50 56.49 -43.03
CA ASN A 850 -9.13 57.73 -42.35
C ASN A 850 -10.40 58.54 -42.04
N TRP A 851 -10.71 58.76 -40.76
CA TRP A 851 -11.89 59.53 -40.37
C TRP A 851 -11.76 60.11 -38.96
N THR A 852 -12.48 61.20 -38.67
CA THR A 852 -12.49 61.87 -37.37
C THR A 852 -13.90 62.03 -36.83
N PHE A 853 -14.15 61.50 -35.63
CA PHE A 853 -15.37 61.69 -34.85
C PHE A 853 -15.14 62.69 -33.73
N GLN A 854 -16.12 63.56 -33.45
CA GLN A 854 -16.02 64.59 -32.40
C GLN A 854 -17.09 64.42 -31.32
N SER A 855 -16.81 64.92 -30.12
CA SER A 855 -17.81 65.10 -29.05
C SER A 855 -18.93 66.04 -29.48
N GLY A 856 -20.19 65.71 -29.15
CA GLY A 856 -21.34 66.53 -29.53
C GLY A 856 -21.71 66.39 -31.01
N GLU A 857 -21.31 65.29 -31.65
CA GLU A 857 -21.58 65.00 -33.07
C GLU A 857 -22.31 63.67 -33.21
N ILE A 858 -23.30 63.63 -34.12
CA ILE A 858 -23.98 62.42 -34.58
C ILE A 858 -23.43 62.05 -35.96
N THR A 859 -22.73 60.91 -36.04
CA THR A 859 -22.24 60.36 -37.31
C THR A 859 -22.99 59.09 -37.67
N PHE A 860 -23.59 59.05 -38.87
CA PHE A 860 -24.21 57.84 -39.40
C PHE A 860 -23.26 57.08 -40.32
N ILE A 861 -23.23 55.77 -40.16
CA ILE A 861 -22.48 54.86 -41.03
C ILE A 861 -23.50 54.03 -41.83
N THR A 862 -23.47 54.17 -43.15
CA THR A 862 -24.37 53.47 -44.07
C THR A 862 -23.59 52.65 -45.10
N GLY A 863 -24.24 51.77 -45.85
CA GLY A 863 -23.59 50.89 -46.84
C GLY A 863 -24.31 49.57 -47.06
N GLY A 864 -24.05 48.87 -48.17
CA GLY A 864 -24.70 47.58 -48.46
C GLY A 864 -24.40 46.48 -47.42
N ASN A 865 -25.16 45.38 -47.47
CA ASN A 865 -24.81 44.18 -46.71
C ASN A 865 -23.42 43.68 -47.14
N GLY A 866 -22.57 43.33 -46.18
CA GLY A 866 -21.19 42.92 -46.46
C GLY A 866 -20.22 44.05 -46.82
N SER A 867 -20.61 45.34 -46.70
CA SER A 867 -19.70 46.46 -46.98
C SER A 867 -18.62 46.72 -45.92
N GLY A 868 -18.65 45.99 -44.80
CA GLY A 868 -17.65 46.09 -43.72
C GLY A 868 -18.08 46.89 -42.48
N LYS A 869 -19.35 47.34 -42.39
CA LYS A 869 -19.87 48.17 -41.28
C LYS A 869 -19.66 47.55 -39.89
N SER A 870 -20.08 46.30 -39.70
CA SER A 870 -19.93 45.61 -38.41
C SER A 870 -18.46 45.36 -38.05
N THR A 871 -17.61 45.08 -39.05
CA THR A 871 -16.16 44.98 -38.85
C THR A 871 -15.56 46.33 -38.42
N LEU A 872 -15.99 47.44 -39.06
CA LEU A 872 -15.59 48.78 -38.65
C LEU A 872 -16.09 49.10 -37.23
N ALA A 873 -17.29 48.68 -36.84
CA ALA A 873 -17.79 48.84 -35.47
C ALA A 873 -16.91 48.10 -34.44
N LYS A 874 -16.49 46.86 -34.74
CA LYS A 874 -15.59 46.08 -33.89
C LYS A 874 -14.19 46.72 -33.80
N LEU A 875 -13.69 47.34 -34.87
CA LEU A 875 -12.43 48.10 -34.85
C LEU A 875 -12.55 49.39 -34.04
N LEU A 876 -13.62 50.16 -34.25
CA LEU A 876 -13.90 51.43 -33.55
C LEU A 876 -13.99 51.27 -32.03
N THR A 877 -14.56 50.16 -31.60
CA THR A 877 -14.73 49.84 -30.17
C THR A 877 -13.51 49.18 -29.56
N GLY A 878 -12.50 48.81 -30.36
CA GLY A 878 -11.31 48.08 -29.89
C GLY A 878 -11.57 46.60 -29.59
N LEU A 879 -12.68 46.01 -30.06
CA LEU A 879 -12.91 44.56 -30.00
C LEU A 879 -12.00 43.80 -30.96
N TYR A 880 -11.71 44.40 -32.13
CA TYR A 880 -10.72 43.92 -33.10
C TYR A 880 -9.51 44.86 -33.12
N MET A 881 -8.33 44.29 -33.33
CA MET A 881 -7.11 45.05 -33.56
C MET A 881 -6.90 45.25 -35.07
N PRO A 882 -6.58 46.47 -35.53
CA PRO A 882 -6.23 46.68 -36.93
C PRO A 882 -4.90 45.96 -37.26
N ASP A 883 -4.79 45.38 -38.46
CA ASP A 883 -3.53 44.81 -38.96
C ASP A 883 -2.53 45.93 -39.34
N LYS A 884 -3.04 47.12 -39.70
CA LYS A 884 -2.25 48.32 -40.05
C LYS A 884 -3.03 49.59 -39.67
N GLY A 885 -2.30 50.65 -39.34
CA GLY A 885 -2.88 51.91 -38.87
C GLY A 885 -3.08 51.95 -37.35
N GLY A 886 -3.73 53.00 -36.86
CA GLY A 886 -3.96 53.19 -35.42
C GLY A 886 -5.10 54.16 -35.14
N ILE A 887 -5.63 54.10 -33.92
CA ILE A 887 -6.69 54.99 -33.44
C ILE A 887 -6.07 55.95 -32.43
N THR A 888 -6.28 57.25 -32.63
CA THR A 888 -5.82 58.28 -31.71
C THR A 888 -7.01 58.99 -31.06
N LEU A 889 -6.89 59.29 -29.77
CA LEU A 889 -7.84 60.08 -29.00
C LEU A 889 -7.14 61.39 -28.61
N ASN A 890 -7.66 62.54 -29.05
CA ASN A 890 -7.02 63.85 -28.86
C ASN A 890 -5.55 63.90 -29.35
N LYS A 891 -5.25 63.17 -30.43
CA LYS A 891 -3.90 62.96 -31.02
C LYS A 891 -2.97 62.02 -30.24
N ASP A 892 -3.37 61.53 -29.08
CA ASP A 892 -2.64 60.51 -28.34
C ASP A 892 -3.06 59.11 -28.82
N ASN A 893 -2.09 58.22 -29.04
CA ASN A 893 -2.38 56.85 -29.45
C ASN A 893 -3.08 56.10 -28.30
N ILE A 894 -4.27 55.57 -28.55
CA ILE A 894 -5.06 54.87 -27.52
C ILE A 894 -4.97 53.36 -27.72
N GLN A 895 -4.73 52.63 -26.63
CA GLN A 895 -4.72 51.16 -26.70
C GLN A 895 -6.16 50.62 -26.80
N PRO A 896 -6.38 49.47 -27.47
CA PRO A 896 -7.72 48.90 -27.61
C PRO A 896 -8.44 48.66 -26.27
N GLU A 897 -7.72 48.30 -25.21
CA GLU A 897 -8.24 48.12 -23.85
C GLU A 897 -8.85 49.41 -23.29
N GLU A 898 -8.14 50.52 -23.47
CA GLU A 898 -8.53 51.86 -23.04
C GLU A 898 -9.68 52.39 -23.90
N LEU A 899 -9.64 52.10 -25.20
CA LEU A 899 -10.68 52.45 -26.15
C LEU A 899 -12.02 51.78 -25.76
N ARG A 900 -12.02 50.49 -25.42
CA ARG A 900 -13.23 49.74 -24.97
C ARG A 900 -13.94 50.41 -23.80
N GLN A 901 -13.20 51.02 -22.86
CA GLN A 901 -13.79 51.66 -21.67
C GLN A 901 -14.52 52.98 -21.96
N CYS A 902 -14.25 53.59 -23.12
CA CYS A 902 -14.82 54.88 -23.55
C CYS A 902 -16.22 54.76 -24.17
N TYR A 903 -16.61 53.55 -24.58
CA TYR A 903 -17.84 53.29 -25.33
C TYR A 903 -18.95 52.72 -24.44
N SER A 904 -20.18 53.13 -24.75
CA SER A 904 -21.41 52.37 -24.53
C SER A 904 -21.89 51.88 -25.89
N THR A 905 -22.25 50.59 -26.01
CA THR A 905 -22.53 49.99 -27.32
C THR A 905 -23.79 49.15 -27.31
N ILE A 906 -24.49 49.14 -28.44
CA ILE A 906 -25.53 48.15 -28.73
C ILE A 906 -25.24 47.59 -30.13
N PHE A 907 -24.56 46.45 -30.16
CA PHE A 907 -24.33 45.70 -31.39
C PHE A 907 -25.63 45.04 -31.88
N SER A 908 -25.67 44.70 -33.17
CA SER A 908 -26.80 43.97 -33.76
C SER A 908 -27.07 42.62 -33.07
N ASP A 909 -26.03 41.96 -32.55
CA ASP A 909 -26.04 40.67 -31.84
C ASP A 909 -25.83 40.79 -30.30
N TYR A 910 -26.22 41.93 -29.71
CA TYR A 910 -26.08 42.19 -28.28
C TYR A 910 -26.63 41.09 -27.33
N PHE A 911 -25.99 40.99 -26.16
CA PHE A 911 -26.44 40.14 -25.06
C PHE A 911 -26.99 40.98 -23.90
N LEU A 912 -28.03 40.49 -23.23
CA LEU A 912 -28.58 41.11 -22.02
C LEU A 912 -28.37 40.17 -20.84
N PHE A 913 -27.65 40.65 -19.84
CA PHE A 913 -27.51 39.96 -18.57
C PHE A 913 -28.76 40.16 -17.72
N ASP A 914 -29.08 39.19 -16.88
CA ASP A 914 -30.17 39.32 -15.90
C ASP A 914 -29.84 40.32 -14.78
N LYS A 915 -28.55 40.65 -14.60
CA LYS A 915 -28.04 41.62 -13.61
C LYS A 915 -27.31 42.76 -14.31
N LEU A 916 -27.45 43.99 -13.80
CA LEU A 916 -26.67 45.17 -14.18
C LEU A 916 -25.23 45.03 -13.66
N TYR A 917 -24.26 44.94 -14.56
CA TYR A 917 -22.84 44.88 -14.24
C TYR A 917 -22.14 46.19 -14.61
N GLY A 918 -21.21 46.67 -13.78
CA GLY A 918 -20.40 47.86 -14.08
C GLY A 918 -21.13 49.20 -13.94
N ILE A 919 -22.41 49.17 -13.56
CA ILE A 919 -23.21 50.35 -13.25
C ILE A 919 -23.06 50.61 -11.73
N GLY A 920 -22.67 51.82 -11.35
CA GLY A 920 -22.53 52.22 -9.95
C GLY A 920 -23.88 52.28 -9.22
N GLN A 921 -23.89 52.72 -7.96
CA GLN A 921 -25.13 52.92 -7.21
C GLN A 921 -25.98 53.99 -7.92
N THR A 922 -27.01 53.54 -8.65
CA THR A 922 -27.77 54.40 -9.55
C THR A 922 -29.08 54.82 -8.88
N ASP A 923 -29.49 56.06 -9.13
CA ASP A 923 -30.74 56.61 -8.61
C ASP A 923 -31.93 55.82 -9.17
N GLU A 924 -32.68 55.14 -8.28
CA GLU A 924 -33.89 54.40 -8.62
C GLU A 924 -34.90 55.28 -9.37
N ASN A 925 -34.95 56.58 -9.07
CA ASN A 925 -35.83 57.51 -9.76
C ASN A 925 -35.44 57.70 -11.23
N LYS A 926 -34.14 57.71 -11.54
CA LYS A 926 -33.62 57.82 -12.91
C LYS A 926 -33.93 56.56 -13.71
N ILE A 927 -33.86 55.39 -13.07
CA ILE A 927 -34.24 54.12 -13.69
C ILE A 927 -35.73 54.13 -14.03
N ASP A 928 -36.59 54.50 -13.08
CA ASP A 928 -38.04 54.56 -13.28
C ASP A 928 -38.45 55.57 -14.36
N GLU A 929 -37.77 56.72 -14.42
CA GLU A 929 -37.96 57.71 -15.46
C GLU A 929 -37.59 57.15 -16.84
N LEU A 930 -36.41 56.54 -16.97
CA LEU A 930 -35.97 55.95 -18.23
C LEU A 930 -36.87 54.77 -18.65
N LEU A 931 -37.36 53.96 -17.71
CA LEU A 931 -38.31 52.88 -17.99
C LEU A 931 -39.63 53.41 -18.58
N LYS A 932 -40.10 54.57 -18.10
CA LYS A 932 -41.27 55.27 -18.65
C LYS A 932 -40.97 55.83 -20.04
N VAL A 933 -39.85 56.54 -20.22
CA VAL A 933 -39.43 57.10 -21.52
C VAL A 933 -39.27 56.00 -22.59
N LEU A 934 -38.79 54.82 -22.19
CA LEU A 934 -38.60 53.69 -23.09
C LEU A 934 -39.86 52.82 -23.29
N HIS A 935 -40.97 53.17 -22.63
CA HIS A 935 -42.26 52.47 -22.68
C HIS A 935 -42.13 50.97 -22.30
N ILE A 936 -41.38 50.67 -21.22
CA ILE A 936 -41.19 49.29 -20.70
C ILE A 936 -41.55 49.16 -19.19
N ASN A 937 -41.82 50.27 -18.50
CA ASN A 937 -42.20 50.31 -17.08
C ASN A 937 -43.31 49.32 -16.68
N ASP A 938 -44.28 49.04 -17.55
CA ASP A 938 -45.41 48.14 -17.24
C ASP A 938 -45.04 46.65 -17.31
N LYS A 939 -43.84 46.31 -17.79
CA LYS A 939 -43.40 44.91 -18.01
C LYS A 939 -42.11 44.53 -17.31
N LEU A 940 -41.37 45.51 -16.81
CA LEU A 940 -40.05 45.30 -16.21
C LEU A 940 -39.89 46.19 -14.99
N SER A 941 -39.29 45.61 -13.96
CA SER A 941 -38.84 46.29 -12.76
C SER A 941 -37.41 45.83 -12.45
N ILE A 942 -36.65 46.64 -11.71
CA ILE A 942 -35.29 46.32 -11.30
C ILE A 942 -35.29 46.26 -9.77
N ASP A 943 -34.80 45.15 -9.21
CA ASP A 943 -34.62 44.98 -7.76
C ASP A 943 -33.20 44.48 -7.48
N ASN A 944 -32.47 45.18 -6.61
CA ASN A 944 -31.07 44.87 -6.26
C ASN A 944 -30.18 44.63 -7.49
N ASP A 945 -30.26 45.53 -8.49
CA ASP A 945 -29.57 45.47 -9.78
C ASP A 945 -29.96 44.29 -10.69
N ILE A 946 -31.04 43.55 -10.38
CA ILE A 946 -31.50 42.40 -11.15
C ILE A 946 -32.81 42.75 -11.86
N PHE A 947 -32.89 42.48 -13.16
CA PHE A 947 -34.11 42.64 -13.95
C PHE A 947 -35.14 41.56 -13.58
N SER A 948 -36.41 41.94 -13.43
CA SER A 948 -37.50 40.98 -13.18
C SER A 948 -37.70 39.98 -14.33
N THR A 949 -37.37 40.36 -15.56
CA THR A 949 -37.33 39.46 -16.73
C THR A 949 -36.49 40.03 -17.88
N THR A 950 -35.75 39.18 -18.58
CA THR A 950 -35.09 39.49 -19.87
C THR A 950 -35.84 38.90 -21.07
N LYS A 951 -36.93 38.17 -20.82
CA LYS A 951 -37.78 37.51 -21.84
C LYS A 951 -38.80 38.49 -22.44
N LEU A 952 -38.32 39.46 -23.20
CA LEU A 952 -39.12 40.50 -23.85
C LEU A 952 -39.17 40.32 -25.38
N SER A 953 -40.03 41.08 -26.09
CA SER A 953 -40.02 41.12 -27.56
C SER A 953 -38.70 41.69 -28.08
N SER A 954 -38.33 41.46 -29.34
CA SER A 954 -37.06 41.94 -29.92
C SER A 954 -36.88 43.46 -29.76
N GLY A 955 -37.91 44.24 -30.11
CA GLY A 955 -37.92 45.69 -29.93
C GLY A 955 -37.76 46.10 -28.46
N GLN A 956 -38.47 45.43 -27.54
CA GLN A 956 -38.37 45.70 -26.10
C GLN A 956 -37.00 45.33 -25.52
N ARG A 957 -36.38 44.23 -25.97
CA ARG A 957 -35.01 43.88 -25.58
C ARG A 957 -34.00 44.93 -26.07
N LYS A 958 -34.15 45.47 -27.29
CA LYS A 958 -33.28 46.55 -27.79
C LYS A 958 -33.47 47.85 -27.00
N ARG A 959 -34.70 48.16 -26.58
CA ARG A 959 -34.96 49.29 -25.68
C ARG A 959 -34.38 49.06 -24.27
N LEU A 960 -34.43 47.84 -23.76
CA LEU A 960 -33.74 47.49 -22.50
C LEU A 960 -32.21 47.61 -22.62
N ALA A 961 -31.63 47.24 -23.75
CA ALA A 961 -30.21 47.50 -24.02
C ALA A 961 -29.91 49.01 -24.08
N LEU A 962 -30.84 49.81 -24.61
CA LEU A 962 -30.73 51.27 -24.61
C LEU A 962 -30.81 51.87 -23.20
N LEU A 963 -31.68 51.33 -22.33
CA LEU A 963 -31.70 51.67 -20.90
C LEU A 963 -30.32 51.46 -20.28
N VAL A 964 -29.74 50.26 -20.43
CA VAL A 964 -28.41 49.93 -19.90
C VAL A 964 -27.36 50.91 -20.43
N SER A 965 -27.37 51.17 -21.73
CA SER A 965 -26.48 52.13 -22.38
C SER A 965 -26.58 53.54 -21.76
N TYR A 966 -27.78 54.01 -21.41
CA TYR A 966 -28.00 55.30 -20.74
C TYR A 966 -27.55 55.30 -19.27
N LEU A 967 -27.63 54.16 -18.59
CA LEU A 967 -27.14 54.01 -17.21
C LEU A 967 -25.61 53.96 -17.14
N GLU A 968 -24.95 53.40 -18.16
CA GLU A 968 -23.48 53.42 -18.27
C GLU A 968 -22.90 54.82 -18.49
N ASP A 969 -23.70 55.75 -19.04
CA ASP A 969 -23.40 57.17 -19.26
C ASP A 969 -22.02 57.48 -19.87
N LYS A 970 -21.58 56.64 -20.81
CA LYS A 970 -20.27 56.78 -21.49
C LYS A 970 -20.21 58.03 -22.37
N LYS A 971 -19.02 58.41 -22.83
CA LYS A 971 -18.82 59.62 -23.64
C LYS A 971 -18.97 59.34 -25.15
N ILE A 972 -18.77 58.09 -25.58
CA ILE A 972 -18.99 57.63 -26.96
C ILE A 972 -20.09 56.56 -26.95
N TYR A 973 -21.05 56.67 -27.87
CA TYR A 973 -22.12 55.71 -28.07
C TYR A 973 -22.03 55.10 -29.46
N LEU A 974 -22.04 53.77 -29.57
CA LEU A 974 -22.14 53.07 -30.84
C LEU A 974 -23.42 52.25 -30.91
N PHE A 975 -24.28 52.56 -31.88
CA PHE A 975 -25.54 51.85 -32.13
C PHE A 975 -25.49 51.16 -33.48
N ASP A 976 -25.38 49.83 -33.49
CA ASP A 976 -25.36 49.03 -34.71
C ASP A 976 -26.76 48.52 -35.06
N GLU A 977 -27.38 49.12 -36.08
CA GLU A 977 -28.72 48.77 -36.58
C GLU A 977 -29.79 48.72 -35.46
N TRP A 978 -29.67 49.57 -34.45
CA TRP A 978 -30.57 49.52 -33.30
C TRP A 978 -32.05 49.74 -33.69
N ALA A 979 -32.32 50.66 -34.62
CA ALA A 979 -33.68 51.05 -35.02
C ALA A 979 -34.42 49.98 -35.87
N SER A 980 -33.72 48.97 -36.40
CA SER A 980 -34.30 48.02 -37.37
C SER A 980 -35.49 47.21 -36.84
N ASP A 981 -35.48 46.88 -35.54
CA ASP A 981 -36.54 46.11 -34.88
C ASP A 981 -37.58 46.97 -34.14
N GLN A 982 -37.50 48.30 -34.27
CA GLN A 982 -38.44 49.22 -33.63
C GLN A 982 -39.62 49.54 -34.55
N ASP A 983 -40.75 49.88 -33.94
CA ASP A 983 -41.91 50.45 -34.62
C ASP A 983 -41.64 51.90 -35.06
N PRO A 984 -42.39 52.45 -36.04
CA PRO A 984 -42.12 53.79 -36.58
C PRO A 984 -42.14 54.91 -35.54
N GLU A 985 -43.01 54.81 -34.53
CA GLU A 985 -43.10 55.81 -33.45
C GLU A 985 -41.82 55.81 -32.62
N PHE A 986 -41.34 54.63 -32.22
CA PHE A 986 -40.12 54.54 -31.43
C PHE A 986 -38.83 54.79 -32.24
N ARG A 987 -38.82 54.49 -33.55
CA ARG A 987 -37.72 54.94 -34.45
C ARG A 987 -37.64 56.46 -34.49
N ARG A 988 -38.79 57.12 -34.61
CA ARG A 988 -38.87 58.58 -34.60
C ARG A 988 -38.37 59.13 -33.26
N LEU A 989 -38.81 58.56 -32.14
CA LEU A 989 -38.31 58.91 -30.80
C LEU A 989 -36.79 58.75 -30.72
N PHE A 990 -36.24 57.65 -31.23
CA PHE A 990 -34.80 57.42 -31.22
C PHE A 990 -34.03 58.47 -32.04
N TYR A 991 -34.40 58.67 -33.31
CA TYR A 991 -33.67 59.56 -34.21
C TYR A 991 -33.90 61.05 -33.95
N GLU A 992 -35.14 61.46 -33.65
CA GLU A 992 -35.51 62.87 -33.51
C GLU A 992 -35.42 63.39 -32.06
N VAL A 993 -35.38 62.50 -31.06
CA VAL A 993 -35.35 62.90 -29.64
C VAL A 993 -34.12 62.37 -28.91
N LEU A 994 -33.93 61.04 -28.87
CA LEU A 994 -32.89 60.43 -28.02
C LEU A 994 -31.46 60.67 -28.53
N LEU A 995 -31.21 60.58 -29.85
CA LEU A 995 -29.87 60.90 -30.38
C LEU A 995 -29.52 62.40 -30.24
N PRO A 996 -30.43 63.34 -30.58
CA PRO A 996 -30.21 64.76 -30.27
C PRO A 996 -29.99 65.03 -28.79
N GLU A 997 -30.74 64.39 -27.88
CA GLU A 997 -30.53 64.55 -26.43
C GLU A 997 -29.12 64.12 -26.00
N LEU A 998 -28.62 62.98 -26.51
CA LEU A 998 -27.25 62.56 -26.25
C LEU A 998 -26.22 63.54 -26.84
N ARG A 999 -26.46 64.05 -28.05
CA ARG A 999 -25.61 65.05 -28.68
C ARG A 999 -25.55 66.34 -27.88
N ASP A 1000 -26.69 66.81 -27.38
CA ASP A 1000 -26.82 68.03 -26.59
C ASP A 1000 -26.17 67.87 -25.19
N LYS A 1001 -26.08 66.63 -24.67
CA LYS A 1001 -25.21 66.25 -23.53
C LYS A 1001 -23.74 66.10 -23.91
N ASN A 1002 -23.34 66.58 -25.09
CA ASN A 1002 -22.00 66.61 -25.62
C ASN A 1002 -21.35 65.21 -25.76
N LYS A 1003 -22.17 64.18 -26.05
CA LYS A 1003 -21.72 62.81 -26.33
C LYS A 1003 -21.35 62.66 -27.81
N CYS A 1004 -20.44 61.76 -28.13
CA CYS A 1004 -20.15 61.36 -29.52
C CYS A 1004 -21.02 60.17 -29.88
N ILE A 1005 -21.81 60.25 -30.95
CA ILE A 1005 -22.77 59.22 -31.34
C ILE A 1005 -22.40 58.67 -32.72
N ILE A 1006 -22.15 57.36 -32.80
CA ILE A 1006 -21.88 56.63 -34.03
C ILE A 1006 -23.03 55.64 -34.25
N ALA A 1007 -23.86 55.87 -35.24
CA ALA A 1007 -25.00 54.98 -35.52
C ALA A 1007 -24.87 54.34 -36.90
N ILE A 1008 -24.85 53.00 -36.96
CA ILE A 1008 -24.95 52.27 -38.22
C ILE A 1008 -26.43 52.17 -38.58
N SER A 1009 -26.83 52.77 -39.71
CA SER A 1009 -28.23 52.84 -40.12
C SER A 1009 -28.43 52.75 -41.64
N HIS A 1010 -29.58 52.16 -41.99
CA HIS A 1010 -30.12 52.10 -43.35
C HIS A 1010 -31.37 52.95 -43.54
N ASP A 1011 -31.84 53.66 -42.50
CA ASP A 1011 -33.00 54.54 -42.58
C ASP A 1011 -32.60 55.92 -43.16
N ASP A 1012 -32.59 56.01 -44.49
CA ASP A 1012 -32.30 57.22 -45.27
C ASP A 1012 -33.15 58.44 -44.88
N ARG A 1013 -34.40 58.21 -44.46
CA ARG A 1013 -35.35 59.24 -43.99
C ARG A 1013 -34.81 60.10 -42.85
N TYR A 1014 -33.93 59.55 -42.02
CA TYR A 1014 -33.39 60.24 -40.84
C TYR A 1014 -31.94 60.69 -41.03
N PHE A 1015 -31.36 60.58 -42.23
CA PHE A 1015 -29.98 61.03 -42.47
C PHE A 1015 -29.78 62.53 -42.19
N SER A 1016 -30.84 63.34 -42.27
CA SER A 1016 -30.83 64.75 -41.87
C SER A 1016 -30.63 64.97 -40.36
N CYS A 1017 -30.83 63.94 -39.53
CA CYS A 1017 -30.58 63.99 -38.09
C CYS A 1017 -29.10 63.80 -37.73
N ALA A 1018 -28.27 63.35 -38.69
CA ALA A 1018 -26.84 63.20 -38.50
C ALA A 1018 -26.09 64.46 -38.95
N ASP A 1019 -25.07 64.83 -38.19
CA ASP A 1019 -24.14 65.90 -38.55
C ASP A 1019 -23.19 65.46 -39.68
N LYS A 1020 -22.86 64.17 -39.73
CA LYS A 1020 -22.10 63.54 -40.81
C LYS A 1020 -22.68 62.18 -41.20
N VAL A 1021 -22.60 61.83 -42.48
CA VAL A 1021 -22.95 60.51 -43.01
C VAL A 1021 -21.76 59.93 -43.76
N ILE A 1022 -21.34 58.73 -43.37
CA ILE A 1022 -20.25 57.96 -43.98
C ILE A 1022 -20.90 56.80 -44.75
N LYS A 1023 -20.58 56.65 -46.04
CA LYS A 1023 -21.00 55.48 -46.81
C LYS A 1023 -19.82 54.53 -46.98
N LEU A 1024 -19.98 53.28 -46.54
CA LEU A 1024 -19.04 52.19 -46.78
C LEU A 1024 -19.45 51.34 -47.98
N GLU A 1025 -18.51 51.11 -48.87
CA GLU A 1025 -18.64 50.20 -50.01
C GLU A 1025 -17.39 49.32 -50.11
N MET A 1026 -17.57 47.99 -50.13
CA MET A 1026 -16.47 47.00 -50.21
C MET A 1026 -15.29 47.27 -49.25
N GLY A 1027 -15.58 47.68 -48.01
CA GLY A 1027 -14.56 47.93 -47.00
C GLY A 1027 -13.89 49.31 -47.04
N GLN A 1028 -14.31 50.21 -47.95
CA GLN A 1028 -13.77 51.56 -48.08
C GLN A 1028 -14.85 52.64 -47.85
N ILE A 1029 -14.44 53.82 -47.37
CA ILE A 1029 -15.30 55.01 -47.30
C ILE A 1029 -15.32 55.67 -48.69
N ILE A 1030 -16.52 56.00 -49.20
CA ILE A 1030 -16.73 56.65 -50.50
C ILE A 1030 -17.36 58.03 -50.41
#